data_AF-A0A1I0DAF9-F1
#
_entry.id   AF-A0A1I0DAF9-F1
#
_cell.length_a   1.000
_cell.length_b   1.000
_cell.length_c   1.000
_cell.angle_alpha   90.00
_cell.angle_beta   90.00
_cell.angle_gamma   90.00
#
_symmetry.space_group_name_H-M   'P 1'
#
loop_
_entity.id
_entity.type
_entity.pdbx_description
1 polymer ?
#
loop_
_entity_poly.entity_id
_entity_poly.type
_entity_poly.pdbx_seq_one_letter_code
_entity_poly.pdbx_strand_id
1 'polypeptide(L)'
;MAQLTIKQSLNKIYYKQPVVRKDIEQFATALSVFYHKITAGQIEGNQETHLRDFLKATFYKDYAISKPEDNNIDWAIHLGNSESTNIGIIIEAKRTTNETEMISTADLNRKALHELILYFLIERVEKKNDDVRHLIATNMREFFIFDAQLFEQLFYKNKSFLKEFKKFREGIKTDKSTSHFYNEIARSYVETILEKIDYVYFNLESYAKYLGDDKKLKDILPLYKVFSNIYLLKLPYVNDSNTLNKGFYTELLHIIGIEEVTKSNKHVIERKKKDRNAASLIENVINKLETDDSLSNYNDKELQTFGADKEEQTFNIALQLCITWINRILFLKLLESQLINYNDGDQNYRFLNADKITDFDELNRLFFQVLAVDYDKRSEDVTNDYPNVPYLNSSLFEITDLERKTIKISSLSQKEKLPVFANSVLRKQKKYKNVSALPIIAYLFQFLDSYNYGNDKADEIAENNKTLISASVLGLIFEKINGHKDGAVFTPGYISMYMCRQSIRNTVIQKFNETFNWNCTSITDIYNKDFDIVKANEVIDSIKICDPAVGSGHFLVSALNEIVLIKFELGILVDADGKRIKQQDYAFTIENDELLVSDSDNNLFEYHPQQAESRRIQETLFNEKKKIIENCLYGVDINPNSVNICRLRLWIELLKNSYYTAASGYKHLETLPNIDINIKCGNSLLMKHTLGDNIKQVLANSNLTIKKYKEDVKAYKTTSVKANKKEIEKDIQIIKSKITTGLSDRNPVFKEWAKENRELLTLENDAFGKDDVKFLKKVETKRKAVQRLRAQVDDIKENPLYRDAFEWRYEFPEVLDTDGKFEGFDCIIGNPPYGVSFKGELRSKIVAQWGHLPDFEIYYYFVELAQFILKPHGTLGHIIPNSWLFNMNASSFRVNLLNHWEIKELLDCSQFNIFESVTVRNTVLNMQLSHNGSETVGFRKTNCADKFSELIEEDLDYIKKENLLALNQNWGLAFSRKKEVIELVQKINNSYSCVSNLFPEISQGLIAYDKYKGQSKEIIEKRAYHFKEYKDGLKKWLWGQDVTRYNLKWNGQEYIDYCDGIANPREPKFFLGSRLLVREITNPSIYATIVDEEYYNDPSLLIVLDNKQYSLKVLCAILNSSLATFYHFNHSPKATKGAFPKILIADLKGFPLPQISEQDKETLEAMVDEIMDEKRKGNQNIVAQLDEKIDNFVLKLYDITDEADMAMIKSTTEIS
;
A
#
# COMPACT_ATOMS: atom_id res chain seq x y z
N MET A 1 -0.16 -15.00 32.59
CA MET A 1 -0.13 -13.73 33.34
C MET A 1 1.14 -13.00 32.98
N ALA A 2 1.08 -11.96 32.14
CA ALA A 2 2.23 -11.10 31.93
C ALA A 2 1.99 -9.75 32.64
N GLN A 3 2.49 -9.63 33.88
CA GLN A 3 2.69 -8.31 34.47
C GLN A 3 3.71 -7.57 33.60
N LEU A 4 3.32 -6.43 33.03
CA LEU A 4 4.19 -5.60 32.21
C LEU A 4 4.82 -4.49 33.06
N THR A 5 6.12 -4.27 32.88
CA THR A 5 6.79 -3.06 33.33
C THR A 5 6.37 -1.87 32.48
N ILE A 6 6.58 -0.64 32.97
CA ILE A 6 6.34 0.58 32.19
C ILE A 6 7.08 0.54 30.85
N LYS A 7 8.35 0.11 30.84
CA LYS A 7 9.14 0.06 29.60
C LYS A 7 8.56 -0.91 28.58
N GLN A 8 8.07 -2.07 29.04
CA GLN A 8 7.45 -3.07 28.16
C GLN A 8 6.10 -2.62 27.59
N SER A 9 5.37 -1.78 28.32
CA SER A 9 4.06 -1.32 27.88
C SER A 9 4.12 -0.15 26.89
N LEU A 10 5.21 0.61 26.91
CA LEU A 10 5.41 1.76 26.02
C LEU A 10 5.85 1.29 24.63
N ASN A 11 5.30 1.91 23.60
CA ASN A 11 5.83 1.76 22.25
C ASN A 11 7.32 2.15 22.25
N LYS A 12 8.17 1.28 21.69
CA LYS A 12 9.63 1.42 21.81
C LYS A 12 10.15 2.68 21.11
N ILE A 13 9.51 3.10 20.02
CA ILE A 13 9.85 4.33 19.29
C ILE A 13 9.41 5.56 20.09
N TYR A 14 8.24 5.53 20.74
CA TYR A 14 7.81 6.60 21.64
C TYR A 14 8.77 6.76 22.84
N TYR A 15 9.23 5.64 23.39
CA TYR A 15 10.19 5.62 24.50
C TYR A 15 11.52 6.28 24.10
N LYS A 16 12.02 6.01 22.88
CA LYS A 16 13.20 6.67 22.29
C LYS A 16 13.07 8.17 22.06
N GLN A 17 11.85 8.73 22.08
CA GLN A 17 11.72 10.17 21.84
C GLN A 17 12.33 10.96 22.99
N PRO A 18 13.27 11.89 22.71
CA PRO A 18 13.85 12.72 23.75
C PRO A 18 12.75 13.55 24.42
N VAL A 19 12.89 13.74 25.72
CA VAL A 19 12.02 14.63 26.49
C VAL A 19 12.77 15.91 26.78
N VAL A 20 12.11 17.04 26.55
CA VAL A 20 12.69 18.35 26.85
C VAL A 20 12.89 18.45 28.35
N ARG A 21 14.09 18.85 28.76
CA ARG A 21 14.47 18.99 30.18
C ARG A 21 13.45 19.77 31.00
N LYS A 22 13.02 20.92 30.49
CA LYS A 22 12.02 21.76 31.13
C LYS A 22 10.68 21.03 31.38
N ASP A 23 10.26 20.18 30.44
CA ASP A 23 8.98 19.50 30.52
C ASP A 23 9.02 18.36 31.55
N ILE A 24 10.13 17.61 31.61
CA ILE A 24 10.31 16.58 32.64
C ILE A 24 10.53 17.18 34.04
N GLU A 25 11.22 18.33 34.15
CA GLU A 25 11.34 19.06 35.42
C GLU A 25 9.98 19.53 35.94
N GLN A 26 9.13 20.08 35.06
CA GLN A 26 7.77 20.47 35.41
C GLN A 26 6.93 19.24 35.85
N PHE A 27 7.04 18.13 35.13
CA PHE A 27 6.37 16.88 35.49
C PHE A 27 6.85 16.32 36.84
N ALA A 28 8.17 16.25 37.06
CA ALA A 28 8.76 15.75 38.29
C ALA A 28 8.33 16.60 39.50
N THR A 29 8.25 17.92 39.31
CA THR A 29 7.72 18.85 40.33
C THR A 29 6.25 18.56 40.63
N ALA A 30 5.41 18.43 39.61
CA ALA A 30 3.98 18.12 39.79
C ALA A 30 3.77 16.75 40.45
N LEU A 31 4.57 15.74 40.08
CA LEU A 31 4.54 14.40 40.65
C LEU A 31 4.98 14.41 42.12
N SER A 32 6.03 15.17 42.47
CA SER A 32 6.48 15.36 43.85
C SER A 32 5.38 15.97 44.72
N VAL A 33 4.70 17.02 44.22
CA VAL A 33 3.57 17.65 44.91
C VAL A 33 2.42 16.64 45.12
N PHE A 34 2.09 15.87 44.09
CA PHE A 34 1.06 14.82 44.19
C PHE A 34 1.44 13.78 45.26
N TYR A 35 2.65 13.23 45.18
CA TYR A 35 3.16 12.21 46.08
C TYR A 35 3.09 12.62 47.56
N HIS A 36 3.45 13.87 47.87
CA HIS A 36 3.46 14.37 49.25
C HIS A 36 2.08 14.77 49.77
N LYS A 37 1.11 15.05 48.90
CA LYS A 37 -0.27 15.39 49.29
C LYS A 37 -1.10 14.16 49.71
N ILE A 38 -0.74 12.97 49.24
CA ILE A 38 -1.43 11.73 49.59
C ILE A 38 -1.04 11.28 51.01
N THR A 39 -1.94 11.43 51.98
CA THR A 39 -1.71 10.97 53.37
C THR A 39 -2.67 9.83 53.76
N ALA A 40 -2.23 8.99 54.69
CA ALA A 40 -3.04 7.87 55.19
C ALA A 40 -4.28 8.40 55.94
N GLY A 41 -5.46 7.86 55.64
CA GLY A 41 -6.72 8.24 56.28
C GLY A 41 -7.46 9.44 55.67
N GLN A 42 -7.01 9.99 54.54
CA GLN A 42 -7.78 10.99 53.79
C GLN A 42 -9.09 10.38 53.24
N ILE A 43 -10.13 11.22 53.17
CA ILE A 43 -11.37 10.86 52.47
C ILE A 43 -11.08 10.76 50.97
N GLU A 44 -11.65 9.75 50.34
CA GLU A 44 -11.50 9.36 48.93
C GLU A 44 -11.59 10.53 47.94
N GLY A 45 -12.62 11.39 48.08
CA GLY A 45 -12.79 12.57 47.22
C GLY A 45 -11.64 13.58 47.27
N ASN A 46 -10.88 13.65 48.37
CA ASN A 46 -9.70 14.52 48.46
C ASN A 46 -8.51 13.91 47.69
N GLN A 47 -8.32 12.59 47.80
CA GLN A 47 -7.25 11.86 47.11
C GLN A 47 -7.43 11.93 45.59
N GLU A 48 -8.66 11.73 45.14
CA GLU A 48 -9.10 11.90 43.75
C GLU A 48 -8.83 13.31 43.20
N THR A 49 -9.15 14.35 43.98
CA THR A 49 -8.89 15.74 43.61
C THR A 49 -7.39 15.98 43.37
N HIS A 50 -6.52 15.38 44.19
CA HIS A 50 -5.07 15.49 44.02
C HIS A 50 -4.59 14.82 42.72
N LEU A 51 -5.15 13.67 42.34
CA LEU A 51 -4.82 13.01 41.07
C LEU A 51 -5.25 13.87 39.88
N ARG A 52 -6.47 14.42 39.92
CA ARG A 52 -6.96 15.35 38.89
C ARG A 52 -6.03 16.55 38.73
N ASP A 53 -5.65 17.19 39.84
CA ASP A 53 -4.81 18.38 39.83
C ASP A 53 -3.42 18.07 39.25
N PHE A 54 -2.85 16.90 39.56
CA PHE A 54 -1.60 16.41 38.96
C PHE A 54 -1.71 16.23 37.44
N LEU A 55 -2.76 15.52 36.98
CA LEU A 55 -2.99 15.29 35.55
C LEU A 55 -3.18 16.63 34.81
N LYS A 56 -3.92 17.58 35.40
CA LYS A 56 -4.14 18.93 34.86
C LYS A 56 -2.89 19.79 34.83
N ALA A 57 -2.00 19.67 35.82
CA ALA A 57 -0.74 20.40 35.88
C ALA A 57 0.31 19.90 34.88
N THR A 58 0.08 18.73 34.29
CA THR A 58 0.98 18.05 33.35
C THR A 58 0.37 17.99 31.96
N PHE A 59 -0.14 16.83 31.53
CA PHE A 59 -0.51 16.56 30.14
C PHE A 59 -1.99 16.87 29.82
N TYR A 60 -2.84 17.02 30.84
CA TYR A 60 -4.30 17.01 30.66
C TYR A 60 -4.97 18.37 30.89
N LYS A 61 -4.22 19.47 30.74
CA LYS A 61 -4.75 20.83 30.90
C LYS A 61 -6.02 21.06 30.08
N ASP A 62 -6.03 20.61 28.83
CA ASP A 62 -7.09 20.88 27.85
C ASP A 62 -8.18 19.78 27.78
N TYR A 63 -8.15 18.77 28.67
CA TYR A 63 -9.12 17.66 28.69
C TYR A 63 -10.07 17.79 29.88
N ALA A 64 -11.36 17.47 29.72
CA ALA A 64 -12.25 17.36 30.87
C ALA A 64 -11.88 16.11 31.69
N ILE A 65 -11.75 16.30 33.01
CA ILE A 65 -11.52 15.23 33.98
C ILE A 65 -12.58 15.40 35.05
N SER A 66 -13.51 14.46 35.15
CA SER A 66 -14.71 14.59 35.99
C SER A 66 -15.24 13.24 36.45
N LYS A 67 -16.22 13.30 37.35
CA LYS A 67 -17.15 12.21 37.65
C LYS A 67 -18.36 12.37 36.75
N PRO A 68 -18.65 11.45 35.82
CA PRO A 68 -19.82 11.54 34.94
C PRO A 68 -21.13 11.67 35.72
N GLU A 69 -22.09 12.47 35.21
CA GLU A 69 -23.36 12.78 35.89
C GLU A 69 -24.23 11.55 36.20
N ASP A 70 -24.01 10.42 35.51
CA ASP A 70 -24.72 9.16 35.74
C ASP A 70 -24.19 8.36 36.95
N ASN A 71 -23.18 8.87 37.67
CA ASN A 71 -22.60 8.32 38.90
C ASN A 71 -22.13 6.86 38.81
N ASN A 72 -21.94 6.34 37.59
CA ASN A 72 -21.54 4.96 37.36
C ASN A 72 -20.02 4.79 37.25
N ILE A 73 -19.24 5.87 37.20
CA ILE A 73 -17.79 5.82 37.05
C ILE A 73 -17.17 6.77 38.07
N ASP A 74 -16.14 6.32 38.78
CA ASP A 74 -15.44 7.13 39.77
C ASP A 74 -14.78 8.36 39.15
N TRP A 75 -13.90 8.17 38.16
CA TRP A 75 -13.29 9.26 37.39
C TRP A 75 -13.11 8.87 35.93
N ALA A 76 -13.28 9.86 35.07
CA ALA A 76 -13.07 9.72 33.64
C ALA A 76 -12.22 10.86 33.09
N ILE A 77 -11.39 10.55 32.08
CA ILE A 77 -10.74 11.55 31.23
C ILE A 77 -11.45 11.52 29.89
N HIS A 78 -12.05 12.64 29.50
CA HIS A 78 -12.76 12.80 28.24
C HIS A 78 -11.78 13.14 27.11
N LEU A 79 -12.16 12.85 25.85
CA LEU A 79 -11.34 13.12 24.67
C LEU A 79 -11.25 14.60 24.28
N GLY A 80 -12.11 15.46 24.84
CA GLY A 80 -12.08 16.90 24.64
C GLY A 80 -12.15 17.69 25.94
N ASN A 81 -12.31 19.01 25.82
CA ASN A 81 -12.37 19.94 26.95
C ASN A 81 -13.74 20.03 27.63
N SER A 82 -14.70 19.19 27.23
CA SER A 82 -16.08 19.17 27.72
C SER A 82 -16.51 17.76 28.12
N GLU A 83 -17.30 17.64 29.18
CA GLU A 83 -17.90 16.39 29.65
C GLU A 83 -18.88 15.78 28.65
N SER A 84 -19.32 16.55 27.64
CA SER A 84 -20.13 16.06 26.51
C SER A 84 -19.34 15.21 25.51
N THR A 85 -18.00 15.24 25.56
CA THR A 85 -17.16 14.43 24.66
C THR A 85 -16.99 13.01 25.19
N ASN A 86 -16.73 12.04 24.31
CA ASN A 86 -16.57 10.63 24.71
C ASN A 86 -15.48 10.45 25.77
N ILE A 87 -15.67 9.47 26.66
CA ILE A 87 -14.68 9.08 27.66
C ILE A 87 -13.57 8.29 26.97
N GLY A 88 -12.32 8.70 27.17
CA GLY A 88 -11.13 8.03 26.67
C GLY A 88 -10.42 7.16 27.70
N ILE A 89 -10.47 7.53 28.99
CA ILE A 89 -9.85 6.75 30.09
C ILE A 89 -10.85 6.63 31.23
N ILE A 90 -10.99 5.40 31.74
CA ILE A 90 -11.80 5.09 32.93
C ILE A 90 -10.85 4.86 34.11
N ILE A 91 -11.10 5.51 35.25
CA ILE A 91 -10.27 5.41 36.44
C ILE A 91 -11.15 4.97 37.61
N GLU A 92 -10.75 3.86 38.24
CA GLU A 92 -11.30 3.34 39.49
C GLU A 92 -10.29 3.59 40.61
N ALA A 93 -10.69 4.35 41.63
CA ALA A 93 -9.80 4.91 42.63
C ALA A 93 -10.18 4.40 44.02
N LYS A 94 -9.35 3.55 44.62
CA LYS A 94 -9.55 3.10 46.01
C LYS A 94 -8.77 3.94 47.00
N ARG A 95 -9.25 3.98 48.25
CA ARG A 95 -8.50 4.59 49.35
C ARG A 95 -7.17 3.87 49.57
N THR A 96 -6.15 4.62 49.94
CA THR A 96 -4.81 4.10 50.29
C THR A 96 -4.82 3.00 51.35
N THR A 97 -5.85 2.94 52.21
CA THR A 97 -6.00 1.93 53.28
C THR A 97 -6.94 0.78 52.93
N ASN A 98 -7.56 0.77 51.74
CA ASN A 98 -8.55 -0.24 51.34
C ASN A 98 -7.90 -1.40 50.57
N GLU A 99 -7.05 -2.16 51.26
CA GLU A 99 -6.31 -3.29 50.68
C GLU A 99 -7.22 -4.46 50.28
N THR A 100 -8.42 -4.56 50.85
CA THR A 100 -9.34 -5.70 50.61
C THR A 100 -10.06 -5.62 49.26
N GLU A 101 -10.37 -4.40 48.80
CA GLU A 101 -11.08 -4.16 47.53
C GLU A 101 -10.15 -3.83 46.37
N MET A 102 -8.96 -3.29 46.67
CA MET A 102 -7.93 -2.97 45.70
C MET A 102 -7.28 -4.24 45.12
N ILE A 103 -6.90 -4.20 43.85
CA ILE A 103 -6.15 -5.29 43.21
C ILE A 103 -4.68 -5.28 43.62
N SER A 104 -4.01 -6.43 43.52
CA SER A 104 -2.58 -6.58 43.79
C SER A 104 -1.90 -7.41 42.70
N THR A 105 -0.57 -7.40 42.65
CA THR A 105 0.20 -8.24 41.70
C THR A 105 0.01 -9.74 41.94
N ALA A 106 -0.42 -10.14 43.13
CA ALA A 106 -0.73 -11.53 43.47
C ALA A 106 -2.21 -11.90 43.22
N ASP A 107 -3.11 -10.92 43.16
CA ASP A 107 -4.56 -11.14 43.07
C ASP A 107 -5.26 -9.96 42.38
N LEU A 108 -5.61 -10.16 41.11
CA LEU A 108 -6.39 -9.22 40.30
C LEU A 108 -7.90 -9.39 40.48
N ASN A 109 -8.39 -10.50 41.04
CA ASN A 109 -9.82 -10.82 41.10
C ASN A 109 -10.50 -10.12 42.29
N ARG A 110 -10.40 -8.80 42.32
CA ARG A 110 -10.92 -7.92 43.37
C ARG A 110 -11.91 -6.92 42.81
N LYS A 111 -12.62 -6.27 43.74
CA LYS A 111 -13.74 -5.37 43.44
C LYS A 111 -13.34 -4.27 42.45
N ALA A 112 -12.16 -3.67 42.59
CA ALA A 112 -11.69 -2.61 41.69
C ALA A 112 -11.64 -3.07 40.21
N LEU A 113 -11.25 -4.31 39.91
CA LEU A 113 -11.30 -4.81 38.54
C LEU A 113 -12.74 -5.08 38.08
N HIS A 114 -13.60 -5.57 38.97
CA HIS A 114 -15.01 -5.81 38.65
C HIS A 114 -15.77 -4.51 38.34
N GLU A 115 -15.44 -3.43 39.06
CA GLU A 115 -15.92 -2.07 38.81
C GLU A 115 -15.46 -1.57 37.43
N LEU A 116 -14.16 -1.68 37.11
CA LEU A 116 -13.66 -1.33 35.78
C LEU A 116 -14.35 -2.10 34.65
N ILE A 117 -14.59 -3.41 34.82
CA ILE A 117 -15.32 -4.23 33.84
C ILE A 117 -16.76 -3.72 33.66
N LEU A 118 -17.44 -3.39 34.76
CA LEU A 118 -18.78 -2.84 34.71
C LEU A 118 -18.81 -1.51 33.96
N TYR A 119 -17.90 -0.60 34.31
CA TYR A 119 -17.82 0.75 33.74
C TYR A 119 -17.56 0.70 32.23
N PHE A 120 -16.62 -0.15 31.82
CA PHE A 120 -16.32 -0.39 30.41
C PHE A 120 -17.55 -0.89 29.65
N LEU A 121 -18.26 -1.89 30.18
CA LEU A 121 -19.44 -2.44 29.51
C LEU A 121 -20.59 -1.44 29.44
N ILE A 122 -20.77 -0.57 30.45
CA ILE A 122 -21.77 0.50 30.39
C ILE A 122 -21.42 1.47 29.26
N GLU A 123 -20.19 1.97 29.19
CA GLU A 123 -19.73 2.85 28.12
C GLU A 123 -19.88 2.20 26.74
N ARG A 124 -19.39 0.97 26.60
CA ARG A 124 -19.33 0.26 25.32
C ARG A 124 -20.70 -0.19 24.82
N VAL A 125 -21.56 -0.72 25.70
CA VAL A 125 -22.83 -1.34 25.32
C VAL A 125 -23.98 -0.32 25.33
N GLU A 126 -24.08 0.51 26.38
CA GLU A 126 -25.23 1.39 26.57
C GLU A 126 -25.01 2.74 25.91
N LYS A 127 -23.84 3.34 26.13
CA LYS A 127 -23.48 4.64 25.52
C LYS A 127 -22.88 4.50 24.12
N LYS A 128 -22.62 3.27 23.66
CA LYS A 128 -22.01 2.96 22.35
C LYS A 128 -20.66 3.65 22.14
N ASN A 129 -19.94 3.90 23.22
CA ASN A 129 -18.62 4.51 23.20
C ASN A 129 -17.56 3.45 22.88
N ASP A 130 -16.92 3.56 21.72
CA ASP A 130 -15.79 2.74 21.27
C ASP A 130 -14.43 3.48 21.35
N ASP A 131 -14.41 4.63 22.02
CA ASP A 131 -13.25 5.51 22.14
C ASP A 131 -12.41 5.28 23.40
N VAL A 132 -12.85 4.41 24.32
CA VAL A 132 -12.09 4.07 25.52
C VAL A 132 -10.75 3.43 25.13
N ARG A 133 -9.65 3.97 25.64
CA ARG A 133 -8.27 3.58 25.29
C ARG A 133 -7.59 2.78 26.40
N HIS A 134 -7.75 3.21 27.65
CA HIS A 134 -7.19 2.53 28.82
C HIS A 134 -8.13 2.59 30.01
N LEU A 135 -7.96 1.63 30.92
CA LEU A 135 -8.62 1.58 32.22
C LEU A 135 -7.55 1.56 33.32
N ILE A 136 -7.77 2.30 34.40
CA ILE A 136 -6.79 2.45 35.48
C ILE A 136 -7.44 2.08 36.81
N ALA A 137 -6.87 1.13 37.53
CA ALA A 137 -7.16 0.91 38.95
C ALA A 137 -6.01 1.46 39.78
N THR A 138 -6.30 2.29 40.78
CA THR A 138 -5.25 2.89 41.61
C THR A 138 -5.68 3.12 43.05
N ASN A 139 -4.73 3.01 43.98
CA ASN A 139 -4.87 3.51 45.35
C ASN A 139 -4.07 4.81 45.59
N MET A 140 -3.77 5.54 44.51
CA MET A 140 -2.89 6.73 44.42
C MET A 140 -1.40 6.48 44.64
N ARG A 141 -1.00 5.30 45.12
CA ARG A 141 0.41 4.88 45.26
C ARG A 141 0.77 3.85 44.20
N GLU A 142 -0.09 2.86 44.04
CA GLU A 142 -0.01 1.79 43.07
C GLU A 142 -0.95 2.06 41.91
N PHE A 143 -0.45 1.83 40.70
CA PHE A 143 -1.20 2.02 39.47
C PHE A 143 -1.19 0.72 38.67
N PHE A 144 -2.38 0.28 38.28
CA PHE A 144 -2.61 -0.83 37.38
C PHE A 144 -3.33 -0.29 36.15
N ILE A 145 -2.70 -0.41 34.98
CA ILE A 145 -3.22 0.13 33.72
C ILE A 145 -3.52 -1.04 32.78
N PHE A 146 -4.73 -1.07 32.25
CA PHE A 146 -5.22 -2.08 31.33
C PHE A 146 -5.52 -1.44 29.98
N ASP A 147 -5.16 -2.14 28.90
CA ASP A 147 -5.54 -1.75 27.54
C ASP A 147 -7.04 -2.02 27.34
N ALA A 148 -7.80 -1.05 26.81
CA ALA A 148 -9.22 -1.25 26.54
C ALA A 148 -9.50 -2.31 25.46
N GLN A 149 -8.57 -2.56 24.53
CA GLN A 149 -8.70 -3.62 23.52
C GLN A 149 -8.73 -5.02 24.16
N LEU A 150 -8.02 -5.20 25.27
CA LEU A 150 -8.09 -6.41 26.06
C LEU A 150 -9.50 -6.63 26.63
N PHE A 151 -10.13 -5.55 27.11
CA PHE A 151 -11.50 -5.61 27.63
C PHE A 151 -12.53 -5.86 26.53
N GLU A 152 -12.32 -5.27 25.35
CA GLU A 152 -13.13 -5.53 24.15
C GLU A 152 -13.10 -7.02 23.79
N GLN A 153 -11.90 -7.64 23.75
CA GLN A 153 -11.72 -9.05 23.41
C GLN A 153 -12.27 -10.00 24.49
N LEU A 154 -11.93 -9.77 25.76
CA LEU A 154 -12.24 -10.72 26.84
C LEU A 154 -13.68 -10.61 27.35
N PHE A 155 -14.27 -9.40 27.35
CA PHE A 155 -15.60 -9.17 27.95
C PHE A 155 -16.67 -8.82 26.91
N TYR A 156 -16.43 -7.87 26.00
CA TYR A 156 -17.45 -7.43 25.04
C TYR A 156 -17.69 -8.45 23.91
N LYS A 157 -16.63 -8.95 23.26
CA LYS A 157 -16.73 -9.95 22.18
C LYS A 157 -17.13 -11.34 22.70
N ASN A 158 -17.02 -11.60 24.01
CA ASN A 158 -17.51 -12.85 24.60
C ASN A 158 -19.05 -12.85 24.68
N LYS A 159 -19.69 -13.55 23.74
CA LYS A 159 -21.17 -13.64 23.66
C LYS A 159 -21.82 -14.16 24.94
N SER A 160 -21.17 -15.08 25.66
CA SER A 160 -21.72 -15.66 26.89
C SER A 160 -21.73 -14.64 28.03
N PHE A 161 -20.58 -13.99 28.26
CA PHE A 161 -20.45 -12.96 29.29
C PHE A 161 -21.36 -11.75 29.00
N LEU A 162 -21.37 -11.28 27.75
CA LEU A 162 -22.20 -10.15 27.33
C LEU A 162 -23.70 -10.44 27.52
N LYS A 163 -24.15 -11.68 27.31
CA LYS A 163 -25.54 -12.09 27.55
C LYS A 163 -25.91 -12.00 29.04
N GLU A 164 -25.02 -12.41 29.93
CA GLU A 164 -25.25 -12.31 31.38
C GLU A 164 -25.25 -10.85 31.87
N PHE A 165 -24.37 -10.00 31.34
CA PHE A 165 -24.40 -8.56 31.58
C PHE A 165 -25.73 -7.91 31.14
N LYS A 166 -26.22 -8.22 29.92
CA LYS A 166 -27.50 -7.68 29.43
C LYS A 166 -28.68 -8.10 30.31
N LYS A 167 -28.75 -9.37 30.72
CA LYS A 167 -29.79 -9.85 31.65
C LYS A 167 -29.76 -9.13 33.00
N PHE A 168 -28.55 -8.83 33.50
CA PHE A 168 -28.36 -8.05 34.72
C PHE A 168 -28.92 -6.62 34.55
N ARG A 169 -28.57 -5.93 33.46
CA ARG A 169 -29.02 -4.56 33.17
C ARG A 169 -30.51 -4.45 32.86
N GLU A 170 -31.08 -5.42 32.16
CA GLU A 170 -32.53 -5.52 31.88
C GLU A 170 -33.34 -5.91 33.14
N GLY A 171 -32.67 -6.25 34.23
CA GLY A 171 -33.31 -6.58 35.51
C GLY A 171 -34.08 -7.90 35.48
N ILE A 172 -33.68 -8.82 34.60
CA ILE A 172 -34.20 -10.19 34.50
C ILE A 172 -33.68 -11.05 35.67
N LYS A 173 -32.51 -10.69 36.22
CA LYS A 173 -31.92 -11.34 37.40
C LYS A 173 -32.67 -10.96 38.67
N THR A 174 -32.66 -11.86 39.65
CA THR A 174 -33.35 -11.72 40.94
C THR A 174 -32.80 -10.59 41.81
N ASP A 175 -31.54 -10.21 41.61
CA ASP A 175 -30.90 -9.06 42.24
C ASP A 175 -30.31 -8.12 41.17
N LYS A 176 -30.61 -6.82 41.29
CA LYS A 176 -30.16 -5.75 40.38
C LYS A 176 -29.03 -4.90 40.96
N SER A 177 -28.56 -5.24 42.16
CA SER A 177 -27.48 -4.52 42.82
C SER A 177 -26.15 -4.69 42.07
N THR A 178 -25.31 -3.66 42.06
CA THR A 178 -23.93 -3.77 41.54
C THR A 178 -23.14 -4.84 42.28
N SER A 179 -23.43 -5.07 43.56
CA SER A 179 -22.90 -6.18 44.36
C SER A 179 -23.18 -7.56 43.75
N HIS A 180 -24.35 -7.77 43.15
CA HIS A 180 -24.66 -9.02 42.43
C HIS A 180 -23.77 -9.19 41.21
N PHE A 181 -23.58 -8.12 40.42
CA PHE A 181 -22.69 -8.16 39.27
C PHE A 181 -21.24 -8.50 39.68
N TYR A 182 -20.71 -7.85 40.71
CA TYR A 182 -19.34 -8.09 41.17
C TYR A 182 -19.14 -9.53 41.65
N ASN A 183 -19.99 -10.01 42.56
CA ASN A 183 -19.76 -11.29 43.24
C ASN A 183 -20.17 -12.52 42.42
N GLU A 184 -21.25 -12.43 41.63
CA GLU A 184 -21.85 -13.60 40.97
C GLU A 184 -21.54 -13.66 39.46
N ILE A 185 -21.22 -12.53 38.82
CA ILE A 185 -20.98 -12.46 37.36
C ILE A 185 -19.50 -12.22 37.06
N ALA A 186 -18.96 -11.08 37.48
CA ALA A 186 -17.60 -10.68 37.15
C ALA A 186 -16.57 -11.59 37.83
N ARG A 187 -16.69 -11.83 39.14
CA ARG A 187 -15.72 -12.62 39.92
C ARG A 187 -15.52 -14.04 39.38
N SER A 188 -16.62 -14.75 39.13
CA SER A 188 -16.58 -16.11 38.60
C SER A 188 -15.98 -16.17 37.20
N TYR A 189 -16.29 -15.20 36.34
CA TYR A 189 -15.75 -15.18 34.98
C TYR A 189 -14.26 -14.82 34.97
N VAL A 190 -13.84 -13.79 35.72
CA VAL A 190 -12.44 -13.36 35.81
C VAL A 190 -11.54 -14.52 36.26
N GLU A 191 -11.99 -15.32 37.23
CA GLU A 191 -11.25 -16.51 37.71
C GLU A 191 -10.86 -17.48 36.57
N THR A 192 -11.68 -17.60 35.54
CA THR A 192 -11.42 -18.48 34.38
C THR A 192 -10.45 -17.90 33.35
N ILE A 193 -10.18 -16.59 33.40
CA ILE A 193 -9.37 -15.88 32.40
C ILE A 193 -8.19 -15.11 32.99
N LEU A 194 -7.90 -15.25 34.29
CA LEU A 194 -6.82 -14.54 34.99
C LEU A 194 -5.49 -14.58 34.23
N GLU A 195 -5.13 -15.73 33.65
CA GLU A 195 -3.87 -15.88 32.92
C GLU A 195 -3.78 -15.06 31.63
N LYS A 196 -4.92 -14.61 31.09
CA LYS A 196 -5.06 -13.85 29.85
C LYS A 196 -5.14 -12.33 30.10
N ILE A 197 -5.19 -11.89 31.35
CA ILE A 197 -5.32 -10.46 31.69
C ILE A 197 -3.92 -9.88 31.88
N ASP A 198 -3.42 -9.20 30.85
CA ASP A 198 -2.17 -8.46 30.92
C ASP A 198 -2.41 -7.02 31.41
N TYR A 199 -1.46 -6.49 32.17
CA TYR A 199 -1.59 -5.17 32.81
C TYR A 199 -0.22 -4.55 33.07
N VAL A 200 -0.19 -3.23 33.09
CA VAL A 200 1.00 -2.45 33.49
C VAL A 200 0.91 -2.16 34.97
N TYR A 201 1.99 -2.44 35.72
CA TYR A 201 2.07 -2.13 37.14
C TYR A 201 3.26 -1.26 37.48
N PHE A 202 3.04 -0.26 38.33
CA PHE A 202 4.10 0.44 39.03
C PHE A 202 3.63 1.01 40.37
N ASN A 203 4.58 1.14 41.29
CA ASN A 203 4.37 1.73 42.61
C ASN A 203 5.22 3.01 42.75
N LEU A 204 4.57 4.14 43.02
CA LEU A 204 5.22 5.44 43.18
C LEU A 204 6.22 5.48 44.34
N GLU A 205 6.06 4.64 45.37
CA GLU A 205 7.00 4.54 46.49
C GLU A 205 8.41 4.16 46.00
N SER A 206 8.51 3.34 44.95
CA SER A 206 9.79 2.93 44.34
C SER A 206 10.55 4.09 43.70
N TYR A 207 9.85 5.19 43.38
CA TYR A 207 10.40 6.39 42.76
C TYR A 207 10.57 7.55 43.74
N ALA A 208 10.10 7.42 44.99
CA ALA A 208 10.08 8.49 45.99
C ALA A 208 11.45 9.12 46.22
N LYS A 209 12.50 8.31 46.23
CA LYS A 209 13.91 8.73 46.41
C LYS A 209 14.46 9.59 45.27
N TYR A 210 13.79 9.64 44.12
CA TYR A 210 14.18 10.43 42.96
C TYR A 210 13.39 11.75 42.86
N LEU A 211 12.27 11.87 43.55
CA LEU A 211 11.40 13.05 43.51
C LEU A 211 12.11 14.25 44.16
N GLY A 212 12.35 15.30 43.37
CA GLY A 212 13.02 16.53 43.82
C GLY A 212 14.55 16.55 43.66
N ASP A 213 15.15 15.55 43.01
CA ASP A 213 16.56 15.56 42.61
C ASP A 213 16.71 15.74 41.08
N ASP A 214 17.09 16.94 40.64
CA ASP A 214 17.30 17.28 39.23
C ASP A 214 18.39 16.41 38.55
N LYS A 215 19.26 15.74 39.31
CA LYS A 215 20.27 14.83 38.76
C LYS A 215 19.72 13.43 38.47
N LYS A 216 18.51 13.12 38.93
CA LYS A 216 17.86 11.81 38.82
C LYS A 216 16.61 11.80 37.93
N LEU A 217 16.44 12.84 37.11
CA LEU A 217 15.31 12.96 36.17
C LEU A 217 15.19 11.76 35.21
N LYS A 218 16.30 11.11 34.83
CA LYS A 218 16.28 9.91 33.99
C LYS A 218 15.51 8.76 34.62
N ASP A 219 15.60 8.59 35.95
CA ASP A 219 14.87 7.56 36.68
C ASP A 219 13.35 7.83 36.75
N ILE A 220 12.93 9.10 36.53
CA ILE A 220 11.51 9.52 36.49
C ILE A 220 10.93 9.41 35.07
N LEU A 221 11.77 9.33 34.03
CA LEU A 221 11.35 9.35 32.63
C LEU A 221 10.30 8.27 32.27
N PRO A 222 10.37 7.01 32.76
CA PRO A 222 9.31 6.03 32.52
C PRO A 222 7.94 6.51 33.03
N LEU A 223 7.89 7.14 34.21
CA LEU A 223 6.66 7.71 34.76
C LEU A 223 6.16 8.88 33.90
N TYR A 224 7.05 9.75 33.42
CA TYR A 224 6.68 10.82 32.49
C TYR A 224 5.97 10.26 31.26
N LYS A 225 6.54 9.21 30.65
CA LYS A 225 6.02 8.59 29.43
C LYS A 225 4.70 7.87 29.66
N VAL A 226 4.57 7.11 30.75
CA VAL A 226 3.33 6.35 31.04
C VAL A 226 2.17 7.25 31.46
N PHE A 227 2.41 8.39 32.11
CA PHE A 227 1.33 9.34 32.43
C PHE A 227 0.98 10.26 31.26
N SER A 228 1.79 10.29 30.22
CA SER A 228 1.55 11.16 29.06
C SER A 228 0.18 10.89 28.42
N ASN A 229 -0.43 11.94 27.89
CA ASN A 229 -1.63 11.82 27.06
C ASN A 229 -1.34 11.09 25.74
N ILE A 230 -0.07 11.04 25.29
CA ILE A 230 0.36 10.21 24.16
C ILE A 230 0.12 8.73 24.45
N TYR A 231 0.55 8.26 25.61
CA TYR A 231 0.37 6.86 26.00
C TYR A 231 -1.07 6.56 26.39
N LEU A 232 -1.62 7.24 27.41
CA LEU A 232 -2.93 6.84 27.97
C LEU A 232 -4.11 7.09 27.04
N LEU A 233 -4.05 8.11 26.17
CA LEU A 233 -5.08 8.34 25.15
C LEU A 233 -4.71 7.76 23.77
N LYS A 234 -3.59 7.01 23.67
CA LYS A 234 -3.07 6.45 22.41
C LYS A 234 -3.01 7.50 21.28
N LEU A 235 -2.58 8.72 21.61
CA LEU A 235 -2.49 9.80 20.61
C LEU A 235 -1.28 9.58 19.70
N PRO A 236 -1.37 9.98 18.41
CA PRO A 236 -0.22 9.97 17.53
C PRO A 236 0.86 10.92 18.06
N TYR A 237 2.11 10.52 17.94
CA TYR A 237 3.26 11.33 18.35
C TYR A 237 4.14 11.68 17.15
N VAL A 238 4.97 12.72 17.30
CA VAL A 238 5.69 13.41 16.21
C VAL A 238 6.61 12.51 15.37
N ASN A 239 6.90 11.29 15.84
CA ASN A 239 7.74 10.31 15.14
C ASN A 239 6.97 9.08 14.64
N ASP A 240 5.69 9.21 14.28
CA ASP A 240 5.16 8.25 13.32
C ASP A 240 6.04 8.35 12.07
N SER A 241 6.87 7.32 11.86
CA SER A 241 7.85 7.24 10.76
C SER A 241 7.20 7.43 9.39
N ASN A 242 5.87 7.32 9.32
CA ASN A 242 5.05 7.49 8.14
C ASN A 242 4.53 8.92 7.93
N THR A 243 4.74 9.86 8.86
CA THR A 243 4.21 11.22 8.77
C THR A 243 5.25 12.22 8.28
N LEU A 244 4.92 12.94 7.21
CA LEU A 244 5.78 14.01 6.67
C LEU A 244 5.91 15.19 7.65
N ASN A 245 7.15 15.58 7.97
CA ASN A 245 7.42 16.87 8.61
C ASN A 245 7.24 18.03 7.61
N LYS A 246 6.03 18.62 7.59
CA LYS A 246 5.66 19.72 6.68
C LYS A 246 6.60 20.94 6.81
N GLY A 247 7.06 21.27 8.01
CA GLY A 247 7.96 22.40 8.24
C GLY A 247 9.32 22.18 7.60
N PHE A 248 9.93 21.03 7.86
CA PHE A 248 11.19 20.61 7.22
C PHE A 248 11.07 20.58 5.70
N TYR A 249 10.03 19.91 5.19
CA TYR A 249 9.81 19.74 3.76
C TYR A 249 9.65 21.07 3.01
N THR A 250 8.77 21.95 3.48
CA THR A 250 8.52 23.24 2.82
C THR A 250 9.74 24.17 2.83
N GLU A 251 10.51 24.17 3.91
CA GLU A 251 11.75 24.95 3.99
C GLU A 251 12.85 24.35 3.08
N LEU A 252 12.94 23.02 2.97
CA LEU A 252 13.86 22.38 2.03
C LEU A 252 13.53 22.71 0.57
N LEU A 253 12.25 22.70 0.17
CA LEU A 253 11.83 23.15 -1.17
C LEU A 253 12.25 24.60 -1.43
N HIS A 254 12.15 25.47 -0.42
CA HIS A 254 12.60 26.86 -0.51
C HIS A 254 14.11 26.96 -0.75
N ILE A 255 14.92 26.19 -0.02
CA ILE A 255 16.39 26.16 -0.19
C ILE A 255 16.79 25.67 -1.59
N ILE A 256 16.09 24.63 -2.08
CA ILE A 256 16.33 24.09 -3.43
C ILE A 256 15.87 25.10 -4.49
N GLY A 257 14.80 25.86 -4.27
CA GLY A 257 14.24 26.83 -5.23
C GLY A 257 13.03 26.32 -6.02
N ILE A 258 12.34 25.30 -5.50
CA ILE A 258 11.18 24.64 -6.12
C ILE A 258 9.92 24.83 -5.25
N GLU A 259 8.75 24.55 -5.83
CA GLU A 259 7.47 24.60 -5.11
C GLU A 259 6.57 23.42 -5.49
N GLU A 260 5.70 23.04 -4.56
CA GLU A 260 4.65 22.04 -4.78
C GLU A 260 3.37 22.73 -5.21
N VAL A 261 2.83 22.32 -6.37
CA VAL A 261 1.61 22.86 -6.95
C VAL A 261 0.62 21.73 -7.19
N THR A 262 -0.65 21.96 -6.85
CA THR A 262 -1.72 21.00 -7.16
C THR A 262 -2.26 21.25 -8.58
N LYS A 263 -2.06 20.28 -9.48
CA LYS A 263 -2.64 20.27 -10.83
C LYS A 263 -3.55 19.05 -10.98
N SER A 264 -4.83 19.28 -11.31
CA SER A 264 -5.81 18.20 -11.55
C SER A 264 -5.84 17.14 -10.42
N ASN A 265 -5.89 17.59 -9.16
CA ASN A 265 -5.83 16.76 -7.95
C ASN A 265 -4.54 15.93 -7.77
N LYS A 266 -3.46 16.24 -8.50
CA LYS A 266 -2.12 15.68 -8.28
C LYS A 266 -1.16 16.76 -7.79
N HIS A 267 -0.36 16.42 -6.78
CA HIS A 267 0.74 17.26 -6.33
C HIS A 267 1.96 17.07 -7.23
N VAL A 268 2.45 18.16 -7.81
CA VAL A 268 3.59 18.16 -8.73
C VAL A 268 4.59 19.20 -8.27
N ILE A 269 5.87 18.87 -8.43
CA ILE A 269 6.98 19.78 -8.14
C ILE A 269 7.33 20.56 -9.40
N GLU A 270 7.37 21.90 -9.25
CA GLU A 270 7.69 22.82 -10.33
C GLU A 270 8.78 23.81 -9.91
N ARG A 271 9.51 24.33 -10.90
CA ARG A 271 10.36 25.51 -10.73
C ARG A 271 9.48 26.68 -10.28
N LYS A 272 9.90 27.41 -9.25
CA LYS A 272 9.14 28.59 -8.78
C LYS A 272 8.90 29.58 -9.92
N LYS A 273 7.67 30.06 -10.06
CA LYS A 273 7.32 31.03 -11.12
C LYS A 273 7.55 32.48 -10.69
N LYS A 274 7.32 32.79 -9.42
CA LYS A 274 7.51 34.11 -8.80
C LYS A 274 8.63 34.03 -7.77
N ASP A 275 9.31 35.15 -7.53
CA ASP A 275 10.36 35.28 -6.50
C ASP A 275 11.52 34.27 -6.66
N ARG A 276 11.93 34.00 -7.91
CA ARG A 276 13.12 33.18 -8.22
C ARG A 276 14.35 33.87 -7.63
N ASN A 277 15.11 33.14 -6.84
CA ASN A 277 16.33 33.65 -6.23
C ASN A 277 17.54 32.95 -6.83
N ALA A 278 18.45 33.73 -7.42
CA ALA A 278 19.66 33.20 -8.06
C ALA A 278 20.59 32.42 -7.10
N ALA A 279 20.49 32.65 -5.79
CA ALA A 279 21.23 31.90 -4.77
C ALA A 279 20.61 30.53 -4.45
N SER A 280 19.35 30.26 -4.84
CA SER A 280 18.72 28.96 -4.61
C SER A 280 19.42 27.88 -5.44
N LEU A 281 19.43 26.63 -4.94
CA LEU A 281 20.27 25.58 -5.53
C LEU A 281 19.95 25.39 -7.01
N ILE A 282 18.67 25.24 -7.36
CA ILE A 282 18.26 24.93 -8.73
C ILE A 282 18.53 26.07 -9.71
N GLU A 283 18.37 27.32 -9.29
CA GLU A 283 18.66 28.48 -10.15
C GLU A 283 20.18 28.58 -10.40
N ASN A 284 20.99 28.30 -9.38
CA ASN A 284 22.44 28.26 -9.49
C ASN A 284 22.89 27.17 -10.47
N VAL A 285 22.30 25.98 -10.39
CA VAL A 285 22.55 24.87 -11.33
C VAL A 285 22.14 25.24 -12.74
N ILE A 286 20.91 25.73 -12.95
CA ILE A 286 20.40 26.10 -14.29
C ILE A 286 21.31 27.16 -14.93
N ASN A 287 21.63 28.23 -14.20
CA ASN A 287 22.51 29.28 -14.69
C ASN A 287 23.87 28.73 -15.12
N LYS A 288 24.42 27.78 -14.36
CA LYS A 288 25.71 27.17 -14.66
C LYS A 288 25.64 26.21 -15.86
N LEU A 289 24.59 25.40 -15.96
CA LEU A 289 24.34 24.53 -17.13
C LEU A 289 24.22 25.33 -18.42
N GLU A 290 23.53 26.47 -18.38
CA GLU A 290 23.37 27.39 -19.51
C GLU A 290 24.69 28.10 -19.85
N THR A 291 25.42 28.57 -18.85
CA THR A 291 26.70 29.28 -19.05
C THR A 291 27.77 28.37 -19.66
N ASP A 292 27.82 27.11 -19.24
CA ASP A 292 28.81 26.13 -19.70
C ASP A 292 28.35 25.37 -20.96
N ASP A 293 27.17 25.69 -21.50
CA ASP A 293 26.51 24.96 -22.60
C ASP A 293 26.54 23.44 -22.41
N SER A 294 26.30 22.99 -21.17
CA SER A 294 26.50 21.60 -20.74
C SER A 294 25.60 20.59 -21.47
N LEU A 295 24.45 21.06 -22.00
CA LEU A 295 23.51 20.21 -22.73
C LEU A 295 24.06 19.78 -24.09
N SER A 296 25.04 20.49 -24.66
CA SER A 296 25.71 20.13 -25.92
C SER A 296 26.47 18.80 -25.85
N ASN A 297 26.78 18.31 -24.64
CA ASN A 297 27.41 17.02 -24.41
C ASN A 297 26.46 15.83 -24.59
N TYR A 298 25.15 16.09 -24.72
CA TYR A 298 24.14 15.09 -25.01
C TYR A 298 23.73 15.15 -26.47
N ASN A 299 23.42 13.99 -27.04
CA ASN A 299 22.77 13.97 -28.35
C ASN A 299 21.26 14.21 -28.22
N ASP A 300 20.60 14.60 -29.31
CA ASP A 300 19.15 14.88 -29.33
C ASP A 300 18.30 13.73 -28.77
N LYS A 301 18.73 12.48 -29.00
CA LYS A 301 18.03 11.29 -28.51
C LYS A 301 18.10 11.17 -26.99
N GLU A 302 19.21 11.55 -26.36
CA GLU A 302 19.36 11.57 -24.90
C GLU A 302 18.60 12.76 -24.29
N LEU A 303 18.64 13.94 -24.93
CA LEU A 303 17.93 15.11 -24.41
C LEU A 303 16.41 14.90 -24.35
N GLN A 304 15.82 14.18 -25.31
CA GLN A 304 14.39 13.85 -25.30
C GLN A 304 13.94 13.08 -24.05
N THR A 305 14.83 12.39 -23.33
CA THR A 305 14.46 11.70 -22.07
C THR A 305 14.28 12.68 -20.91
N PHE A 306 14.84 13.89 -21.02
CA PHE A 306 14.75 14.92 -19.99
C PHE A 306 13.64 15.94 -20.26
N GLY A 307 12.91 15.88 -21.36
CA GLY A 307 11.82 16.82 -21.64
C GLY A 307 11.58 17.04 -23.12
N ALA A 308 10.41 17.59 -23.45
CA ALA A 308 10.02 17.84 -24.84
C ALA A 308 10.75 19.06 -25.44
N ASP A 309 11.13 20.02 -24.60
CA ASP A 309 11.81 21.25 -24.99
C ASP A 309 13.04 21.54 -24.12
N LYS A 310 13.84 22.52 -24.54
CA LYS A 310 15.10 22.87 -23.87
C LYS A 310 14.88 23.36 -22.42
N GLU A 311 13.75 24.01 -22.11
CA GLU A 311 13.47 24.51 -20.77
C GLU A 311 13.16 23.34 -19.82
N GLU A 312 12.31 22.40 -20.24
CA GLU A 312 12.02 21.17 -19.51
C GLU A 312 13.28 20.32 -19.33
N GLN A 313 14.07 20.16 -20.40
CA GLN A 313 15.33 19.41 -20.36
C GLN A 313 16.32 19.99 -19.36
N THR A 314 16.54 21.30 -19.40
CA THR A 314 17.46 21.99 -18.49
C THR A 314 16.96 21.89 -17.05
N PHE A 315 15.65 22.08 -16.82
CA PHE A 315 15.07 21.96 -15.49
C PHE A 315 15.19 20.55 -14.91
N ASN A 316 14.85 19.51 -15.68
CA ASN A 316 14.87 18.13 -15.19
C ASN A 316 16.31 17.63 -14.93
N ILE A 317 17.28 18.01 -15.78
CA ILE A 317 18.71 17.77 -15.53
C ILE A 317 19.15 18.48 -14.24
N ALA A 318 18.80 19.77 -14.09
CA ALA A 318 19.16 20.54 -12.91
C ALA A 318 18.54 19.98 -11.62
N LEU A 319 17.26 19.59 -11.68
CA LEU A 319 16.55 18.98 -10.56
C LEU A 319 17.21 17.65 -10.15
N GLN A 320 17.60 16.80 -11.12
CA GLN A 320 18.27 15.53 -10.83
C GLN A 320 19.64 15.71 -10.18
N LEU A 321 20.42 16.72 -10.60
CA LEU A 321 21.68 17.10 -9.93
C LEU A 321 21.42 17.60 -8.50
N CYS A 322 20.47 18.52 -8.32
CA CYS A 322 20.08 19.05 -7.01
C CYS A 322 19.67 17.93 -6.04
N ILE A 323 18.81 17.00 -6.49
CA ILE A 323 18.38 15.85 -5.69
C ILE A 323 19.58 14.98 -5.34
N THR A 324 20.45 14.66 -6.30
CA THR A 324 21.65 13.85 -6.06
C THR A 324 22.55 14.44 -4.97
N TRP A 325 22.78 15.76 -5.00
CA TRP A 325 23.61 16.43 -4.00
C TRP A 325 22.92 16.57 -2.63
N ILE A 326 21.63 16.93 -2.60
CA ILE A 326 20.86 17.00 -1.35
C ILE A 326 20.78 15.60 -0.69
N ASN A 327 20.63 14.54 -1.48
CA ASN A 327 20.66 13.15 -0.99
C ASN A 327 21.99 12.83 -0.28
N ARG A 328 23.13 13.19 -0.90
CA ARG A 328 24.45 13.03 -0.28
C ARG A 328 24.56 13.80 1.04
N ILE A 329 24.13 15.07 1.06
CA ILE A 329 24.21 15.92 2.26
C ILE A 329 23.36 15.34 3.40
N LEU A 330 22.13 14.90 3.11
CA LEU A 330 21.23 14.34 4.11
C LEU A 330 21.73 12.99 4.63
N PHE A 331 22.30 12.15 3.76
CA PHE A 331 23.00 10.93 4.16
C PHE A 331 24.15 11.25 5.12
N LEU A 332 24.97 12.25 4.79
CA LEU A 332 26.08 12.66 5.66
C LEU A 332 25.63 13.23 6.98
N LYS A 333 24.46 13.89 7.03
CA LYS A 333 23.91 14.36 8.28
C LYS A 333 23.51 13.20 9.21
N LEU A 334 22.92 12.13 8.67
CA LEU A 334 22.66 10.90 9.41
C LEU A 334 23.96 10.21 9.87
N LEU A 335 24.97 10.14 8.99
CA LEU A 335 26.27 9.55 9.31
C LEU A 335 26.98 10.32 10.43
N GLU A 336 27.08 11.65 10.31
CA GLU A 336 27.65 12.51 11.36
C GLU A 336 26.97 12.23 12.69
N SER A 337 25.64 12.19 12.68
CA SER A 337 24.83 11.89 13.84
C SER A 337 25.18 10.55 14.50
N GLN A 338 25.27 9.49 13.71
CA GLN A 338 25.65 8.17 14.22
C GLN A 338 27.09 8.11 14.72
N LEU A 339 28.04 8.75 14.04
CA LEU A 339 29.43 8.79 14.48
C LEU A 339 29.58 9.49 15.83
N ILE A 340 28.84 10.58 16.05
CA ILE A 340 28.78 11.25 17.36
C ILE A 340 28.24 10.28 18.42
N ASN A 341 27.18 9.53 18.11
CA ASN A 341 26.58 8.58 19.06
C ASN A 341 27.50 7.42 19.41
N TYR A 342 28.15 6.81 18.41
CA TYR A 342 29.05 5.68 18.62
C TYR A 342 30.26 6.07 19.47
N ASN A 343 30.58 7.36 19.53
CA ASN A 343 31.70 7.92 20.29
C ASN A 343 31.22 8.77 21.49
N ASP A 344 30.13 8.35 22.14
CA ASP A 344 29.62 8.91 23.39
C ASP A 344 29.41 10.44 23.37
N GLY A 345 28.98 10.96 22.22
CA GLY A 345 28.65 12.39 22.06
C GLY A 345 29.83 13.28 21.68
N ASP A 346 31.00 12.71 21.36
CA ASP A 346 32.19 13.49 21.00
C ASP A 346 31.96 14.35 19.74
N GLN A 347 32.00 15.68 19.94
CA GLN A 347 31.77 16.67 18.91
C GLN A 347 32.91 16.75 17.88
N ASN A 348 34.06 16.10 18.10
CA ASN A 348 35.13 15.99 17.11
C ASN A 348 34.72 15.17 15.87
N TYR A 349 33.68 14.34 15.99
CA TYR A 349 33.07 13.62 14.87
C TYR A 349 32.09 14.48 14.06
N ARG A 350 31.84 15.73 14.47
CA ARG A 350 31.05 16.69 13.70
C ARG A 350 31.89 17.26 12.54
N PHE A 351 31.41 17.10 11.31
CA PHE A 351 32.11 17.52 10.09
C PHE A 351 31.24 18.29 9.08
N LEU A 352 29.92 18.17 9.13
CA LEU A 352 28.97 18.78 8.21
C LEU A 352 28.39 20.08 8.80
N ASN A 353 29.22 21.13 8.85
CA ASN A 353 28.82 22.43 9.38
C ASN A 353 29.48 23.58 8.60
N ALA A 354 28.94 24.79 8.77
CA ALA A 354 29.38 25.98 8.04
C ALA A 354 30.78 26.49 8.42
N ASP A 355 31.36 26.02 9.53
CA ASP A 355 32.71 26.40 9.96
C ASP A 355 33.77 25.55 9.25
N LYS A 356 33.49 24.25 9.03
CA LYS A 356 34.36 23.33 8.28
C LYS A 356 34.14 23.38 6.77
N ILE A 357 32.88 23.46 6.34
CA ILE A 357 32.50 23.47 4.92
C ILE A 357 31.98 24.88 4.61
N THR A 358 32.90 25.73 4.17
CA THR A 358 32.62 27.14 3.91
C THR A 358 31.96 27.38 2.55
N ASP A 359 32.22 26.49 1.59
CA ASP A 359 31.77 26.61 0.20
C ASP A 359 31.52 25.26 -0.51
N PHE A 360 31.16 25.36 -1.78
CA PHE A 360 30.88 24.20 -2.64
C PHE A 360 32.14 23.45 -3.08
N ASP A 361 33.31 24.08 -3.08
CA ASP A 361 34.59 23.41 -3.38
C ASP A 361 34.97 22.46 -2.25
N GLU A 362 34.82 22.91 -1.01
CA GLU A 362 35.06 22.09 0.18
C GLU A 362 34.03 20.96 0.30
N LEU A 363 32.77 21.21 -0.05
CA LEU A 363 31.75 20.16 -0.13
C LEU A 363 32.07 19.11 -1.21
N ASN A 364 32.59 19.54 -2.36
CA ASN A 364 33.07 18.66 -3.42
C ASN A 364 34.30 17.84 -2.98
N ARG A 365 35.22 18.45 -2.23
CA ARG A 365 36.38 17.78 -1.61
C ARG A 365 35.91 16.69 -0.63
N LEU A 366 34.96 17.00 0.25
CA LEU A 366 34.36 16.03 1.16
C LEU A 366 33.77 14.83 0.39
N PHE A 367 32.99 15.05 -0.66
CA PHE A 367 32.40 13.96 -1.45
C PHE A 367 33.44 13.07 -2.12
N PHE A 368 34.38 13.65 -2.85
CA PHE A 368 35.18 12.89 -3.81
C PHE A 368 36.63 12.63 -3.39
N GLN A 369 37.13 13.35 -2.39
CA GLN A 369 38.50 13.22 -1.88
C GLN A 369 38.55 12.64 -0.45
N VAL A 370 37.43 12.63 0.27
CA VAL A 370 37.32 12.04 1.62
C VAL A 370 36.49 10.76 1.60
N LEU A 371 35.19 10.87 1.30
CA LEU A 371 34.23 9.76 1.42
C LEU A 371 34.42 8.68 0.36
N ALA A 372 34.97 9.07 -0.80
CA ALA A 372 35.23 8.19 -1.94
C ALA A 372 36.69 7.70 -2.03
N VAL A 373 37.54 8.04 -1.06
CA VAL A 373 38.97 7.70 -1.03
C VAL A 373 39.32 7.02 0.29
N ASP A 374 39.96 5.86 0.18
CA ASP A 374 40.48 5.08 1.30
C ASP A 374 41.46 5.90 2.16
N TYR A 375 41.48 5.66 3.47
CA TYR A 375 42.28 6.37 4.46
C TYR A 375 43.75 6.49 4.05
N ASP A 376 44.37 5.38 3.62
CA ASP A 376 45.80 5.33 3.26
C ASP A 376 46.14 6.05 1.95
N LYS A 377 45.13 6.42 1.16
CA LYS A 377 45.28 7.09 -0.15
C LYS A 377 44.90 8.57 -0.08
N ARG A 378 44.47 9.06 1.08
CA ARG A 378 44.19 10.48 1.29
C ARG A 378 45.50 11.26 1.34
N SER A 379 45.46 12.49 0.84
CA SER A 379 46.57 13.41 1.01
C SER A 379 46.65 13.87 2.48
N GLU A 380 47.82 14.37 2.88
CA GLU A 380 48.09 14.76 4.27
C GLU A 380 47.17 15.89 4.75
N ASP A 381 46.91 16.88 3.90
CA ASP A 381 45.96 17.96 4.14
C ASP A 381 44.53 17.44 4.39
N VAL A 382 44.06 16.51 3.55
CA VAL A 382 42.72 15.92 3.69
C VAL A 382 42.60 15.13 5.00
N THR A 383 43.66 14.40 5.36
CA THR A 383 43.70 13.61 6.59
C THR A 383 43.65 14.50 7.83
N ASN A 384 44.32 15.65 7.79
CA ASN A 384 44.30 16.63 8.88
C ASN A 384 42.95 17.35 9.01
N ASP A 385 42.31 17.67 7.89
CA ASP A 385 41.00 18.37 7.89
C ASP A 385 39.83 17.43 8.28
N TYR A 386 39.91 16.16 7.88
CA TYR A 386 38.86 15.15 8.08
C TYR A 386 39.37 13.83 8.68
N PRO A 387 40.00 13.85 9.86
CA PRO A 387 40.60 12.64 10.46
C PRO A 387 39.55 11.59 10.84
N ASN A 388 38.36 12.03 11.23
CA ASN A 388 37.30 11.18 11.77
C ASN A 388 36.22 10.83 10.74
N VAL A 389 36.35 11.27 9.48
CA VAL A 389 35.34 11.01 8.44
C VAL A 389 35.66 9.70 7.73
N PRO A 390 34.73 8.73 7.69
CA PRO A 390 35.02 7.41 7.17
C PRO A 390 35.08 7.35 5.64
N TYR A 391 35.75 6.32 5.13
CA TYR A 391 35.63 5.89 3.74
C TYR A 391 34.43 4.95 3.61
N LEU A 392 33.53 5.20 2.66
CA LEU A 392 32.28 4.42 2.55
C LEU A 392 32.26 3.43 1.38
N ASN A 393 33.19 3.52 0.43
CA ASN A 393 33.23 2.67 -0.78
C ASN A 393 31.91 2.63 -1.60
N SER A 394 31.02 3.60 -1.40
CA SER A 394 29.69 3.57 -2.00
C SER A 394 29.66 4.30 -3.35
N SER A 395 28.90 3.75 -4.30
CA SER A 395 28.55 4.44 -5.55
C SER A 395 27.79 5.75 -5.33
N LEU A 396 27.23 5.96 -4.13
CA LEU A 396 26.65 7.24 -3.71
C LEU A 396 27.64 8.41 -3.79
N PHE A 397 28.93 8.18 -3.48
CA PHE A 397 29.97 9.22 -3.47
C PHE A 397 30.94 9.10 -4.64
N GLU A 398 30.61 8.29 -5.64
CA GLU A 398 31.29 8.34 -6.93
C GLU A 398 30.69 9.44 -7.80
N ILE A 399 31.52 10.07 -8.65
CA ILE A 399 31.02 11.03 -9.64
C ILE A 399 30.06 10.28 -10.56
N THR A 400 28.84 10.77 -10.70
CA THR A 400 27.83 10.17 -11.60
C THR A 400 28.09 10.49 -13.06
N ASP A 401 27.47 9.78 -13.99
CA ASP A 401 27.56 10.13 -15.41
C ASP A 401 26.94 11.49 -15.73
N LEU A 402 25.86 11.85 -15.02
CA LEU A 402 25.23 13.16 -15.13
C LEU A 402 26.21 14.28 -14.74
N GLU A 403 26.89 14.15 -13.58
CA GLU A 403 27.92 15.09 -13.12
C GLU A 403 29.15 15.12 -14.04
N ARG A 404 29.51 13.98 -14.66
CA ARG A 404 30.60 13.92 -15.64
C ARG A 404 30.27 14.66 -16.94
N LYS A 405 29.06 14.48 -17.45
CA LYS A 405 28.60 15.08 -18.72
C LYS A 405 28.18 16.54 -18.58
N THR A 406 27.87 16.99 -17.36
CA THR A 406 27.40 18.36 -17.11
C THR A 406 28.35 19.12 -16.20
N ILE A 407 27.97 19.33 -14.94
CA ILE A 407 28.68 20.14 -13.97
C ILE A 407 28.85 19.38 -12.65
N LYS A 408 29.89 19.76 -11.90
CA LYS A 408 30.11 19.30 -10.53
C LYS A 408 29.60 20.33 -9.54
N ILE A 409 29.36 19.92 -8.30
CA ILE A 409 28.87 20.83 -7.26
C ILE A 409 29.85 21.99 -6.98
N SER A 410 31.15 21.77 -7.13
CA SER A 410 32.21 22.79 -7.03
C SER A 410 32.02 23.97 -7.99
N SER A 411 31.26 23.78 -9.08
CA SER A 411 31.04 24.82 -10.09
C SER A 411 29.98 25.86 -9.69
N LEU A 412 29.31 25.68 -8.55
CA LEU A 412 28.23 26.55 -8.10
C LEU A 412 28.75 27.81 -7.41
N SER A 413 28.05 28.92 -7.61
CA SER A 413 28.41 30.23 -7.03
C SER A 413 27.86 30.39 -5.61
N GLN A 414 28.60 31.06 -4.73
CA GLN A 414 28.13 31.46 -3.40
C GLN A 414 28.05 32.98 -3.21
N LYS A 415 28.13 33.73 -4.31
CA LYS A 415 28.17 35.19 -4.28
C LYS A 415 26.86 35.79 -3.73
N GLU A 416 25.73 35.25 -4.14
CA GLU A 416 24.40 35.72 -3.75
C GLU A 416 23.93 35.06 -2.45
N LYS A 417 23.09 35.75 -1.68
CA LYS A 417 22.50 35.23 -0.44
C LYS A 417 21.04 34.85 -0.66
N LEU A 418 20.64 33.71 -0.10
CA LEU A 418 19.26 33.25 -0.12
C LEU A 418 18.49 33.86 1.06
N PRO A 419 17.32 34.49 0.84
CA PRO A 419 16.46 34.95 1.91
C PRO A 419 16.07 33.82 2.86
N VAL A 420 16.09 34.08 4.17
CA VAL A 420 15.64 33.10 5.16
C VAL A 420 14.13 32.96 5.08
N PHE A 421 13.63 31.73 4.93
CA PHE A 421 12.21 31.46 4.79
C PHE A 421 11.37 32.09 5.92
N ALA A 422 10.18 32.59 5.61
CA ALA A 422 9.37 33.34 6.57
C ALA A 422 8.98 32.51 7.80
N ASN A 423 8.70 31.22 7.59
CA ASN A 423 8.37 30.26 8.65
C ASN A 423 9.56 29.36 9.03
N SER A 424 10.79 29.79 8.71
CA SER A 424 12.00 29.03 8.97
C SER A 424 12.13 28.63 10.44
N VAL A 425 12.58 27.40 10.69
CA VAL A 425 12.94 26.94 12.04
C VAL A 425 14.01 27.83 12.69
N LEU A 426 14.89 28.44 11.88
CA LEU A 426 15.94 29.33 12.36
C LEU A 426 15.39 30.58 13.03
N ARG A 427 14.26 31.12 12.57
CA ARG A 427 13.67 32.34 13.14
C ARG A 427 13.18 32.16 14.58
N LYS A 428 13.01 30.91 15.04
CA LYS A 428 12.72 30.59 16.45
C LYS A 428 13.94 30.80 17.34
N GLN A 429 15.14 30.77 16.78
CA GLN A 429 16.39 30.97 17.52
C GLN A 429 16.70 32.47 17.62
N LYS A 430 17.04 32.94 18.84
CA LYS A 430 17.36 34.37 19.09
C LYS A 430 18.40 34.93 18.12
N LYS A 431 19.42 34.13 17.77
CA LYS A 431 20.51 34.50 16.86
C LYS A 431 20.04 34.83 15.44
N TYR A 432 19.04 34.10 14.91
CA TYR A 432 18.61 34.23 13.51
C TYR A 432 17.25 34.94 13.34
N LYS A 433 16.64 35.39 14.44
CA LYS A 433 15.32 36.05 14.44
C LYS A 433 15.22 37.21 13.44
N ASN A 434 16.27 38.04 13.36
CA ASN A 434 16.33 39.24 12.52
C ASN A 434 17.21 39.08 11.27
N VAL A 435 17.67 37.86 10.95
CA VAL A 435 18.49 37.62 9.76
C VAL A 435 17.57 37.56 8.53
N SER A 436 17.86 38.38 7.52
CA SER A 436 17.07 38.48 6.29
C SER A 436 17.50 37.46 5.24
N ALA A 437 18.81 37.24 5.06
CA ALA A 437 19.38 36.33 4.08
C ALA A 437 20.72 35.74 4.54
N LEU A 438 21.04 34.53 4.07
CA LEU A 438 22.25 33.78 4.38
C LEU A 438 22.88 33.21 3.09
N PRO A 439 24.20 33.02 3.03
CA PRO A 439 24.82 32.20 1.99
C PRO A 439 24.19 30.80 1.98
N ILE A 440 23.97 30.21 0.80
CA ILE A 440 23.19 28.96 0.65
C ILE A 440 23.74 27.80 1.48
N ILE A 441 25.06 27.55 1.46
CA ILE A 441 25.69 26.48 2.25
C ILE A 441 25.47 26.70 3.75
N ALA A 442 25.70 27.93 4.23
CA ALA A 442 25.47 28.28 5.62
C ALA A 442 23.98 28.14 6.00
N TYR A 443 23.06 28.54 5.12
CA TYR A 443 21.63 28.38 5.38
C TYR A 443 21.26 26.90 5.47
N LEU A 444 21.68 26.07 4.50
CA LEU A 444 21.40 24.65 4.48
C LEU A 444 21.89 23.96 5.75
N PHE A 445 23.14 24.15 6.18
CA PHE A 445 23.66 23.48 7.37
C PHE A 445 23.03 23.98 8.66
N GLN A 446 22.76 25.28 8.81
CA GLN A 446 22.05 25.79 10.00
C GLN A 446 20.61 25.26 10.07
N PHE A 447 19.94 25.18 8.92
CA PHE A 447 18.62 24.57 8.79
C PHE A 447 18.67 23.10 9.23
N LEU A 448 19.58 22.29 8.69
CA LEU A 448 19.73 20.89 9.06
C LEU A 448 20.09 20.74 10.56
N ASP A 449 20.99 21.56 11.09
CA ASP A 449 21.39 21.54 12.51
C ASP A 449 20.24 21.86 13.48
N SER A 450 19.14 22.43 12.99
CA SER A 450 17.95 22.73 13.80
C SER A 450 17.06 21.51 14.04
N TYR A 451 17.35 20.38 13.39
CA TYR A 451 16.65 19.10 13.54
C TYR A 451 17.54 18.04 14.20
N ASN A 452 16.93 16.99 14.72
CA ASN A 452 17.61 15.82 15.27
C ASN A 452 17.58 14.69 14.22
N TYR A 453 18.68 13.97 14.02
CA TYR A 453 18.81 12.85 13.07
C TYR A 453 19.10 11.52 13.79
N GLY A 454 18.63 11.39 15.03
CA GLY A 454 18.78 10.19 15.84
C GLY A 454 19.99 10.23 16.78
N ASN A 455 20.43 11.42 17.19
CA ASN A 455 21.55 11.58 18.14
C ASN A 455 21.23 11.16 19.56
N ASP A 456 19.96 11.01 19.89
CA ASP A 456 19.56 10.95 21.28
C ASP A 456 19.43 9.47 21.70
N LYS A 457 20.18 9.08 22.73
CA LYS A 457 20.11 7.75 23.34
C LYS A 457 18.68 7.45 23.80
N ALA A 458 18.30 6.17 23.87
CA ALA A 458 17.08 5.82 24.58
C ALA A 458 17.23 6.37 26.02
N ASP A 459 16.21 7.11 26.50
CA ASP A 459 16.22 7.79 27.80
C ASP A 459 17.01 9.10 27.92
N GLU A 460 17.21 9.82 26.81
CA GLU A 460 17.87 11.11 26.83
C GLU A 460 16.93 12.29 27.10
N ILE A 461 17.38 13.18 28.00
CA ILE A 461 16.72 14.44 28.32
C ILE A 461 17.44 15.53 27.52
N ALA A 462 16.75 16.07 26.52
CA ALA A 462 17.31 17.07 25.63
C ALA A 462 17.12 18.49 26.18
N GLU A 463 18.12 19.35 26.01
CA GLU A 463 18.03 20.77 26.37
C GLU A 463 17.06 21.55 25.45
N ASN A 464 16.89 21.10 24.19
CA ASN A 464 16.03 21.76 23.21
C ASN A 464 15.12 20.76 22.50
N ASN A 465 13.88 21.19 22.20
CA ASN A 465 12.90 20.41 21.44
C ASN A 465 13.20 20.43 19.93
N LYS A 466 14.26 19.74 19.51
CA LYS A 466 14.53 19.53 18.07
C LYS A 466 13.63 18.42 17.56
N THR A 467 12.97 18.67 16.43
CA THR A 467 12.15 17.63 15.80
C THR A 467 13.04 16.55 15.19
N LEU A 468 12.73 15.28 15.44
CA LEU A 468 13.44 14.14 14.84
C LEU A 468 13.10 14.01 13.36
N ILE A 469 14.11 13.74 12.56
CA ILE A 469 14.02 13.40 11.13
C ILE A 469 14.63 12.00 10.98
N SER A 470 13.77 11.00 10.89
CA SER A 470 14.19 9.60 10.72
C SER A 470 14.52 9.29 9.26
N ALA A 471 15.15 8.13 9.03
CA ALA A 471 15.41 7.57 7.71
C ALA A 471 14.13 7.47 6.85
N SER A 472 13.03 6.99 7.45
CA SER A 472 11.74 6.83 6.78
C SER A 472 11.13 8.17 6.35
N VAL A 473 11.25 9.20 7.21
CA VAL A 473 10.80 10.58 6.90
C VAL A 473 11.58 11.17 5.73
N LEU A 474 12.89 10.93 5.64
CA LEU A 474 13.69 11.36 4.48
C LEU A 474 13.25 10.66 3.19
N GLY A 475 12.99 9.35 3.25
CA GLY A 475 12.42 8.61 2.13
C GLY A 475 11.14 9.26 1.60
N LEU A 476 10.20 9.58 2.50
CA LEU A 476 8.95 10.28 2.18
C LEU A 476 9.17 11.67 1.55
N ILE A 477 10.14 12.43 2.05
CA ILE A 477 10.48 13.76 1.51
C ILE A 477 10.96 13.64 0.06
N PHE A 478 11.87 12.70 -0.22
CA PHE A 478 12.40 12.53 -1.57
C PHE A 478 11.36 12.03 -2.56
N GLU A 479 10.49 11.13 -2.12
CA GLU A 479 9.34 10.69 -2.92
C GLU A 479 8.44 11.85 -3.32
N LYS A 480 8.12 12.73 -2.37
CA LYS A 480 7.33 13.94 -2.67
C LYS A 480 8.06 14.90 -3.60
N ILE A 481 9.37 15.08 -3.44
CA ILE A 481 10.19 15.92 -4.32
C ILE A 481 10.23 15.38 -5.76
N ASN A 482 10.20 14.06 -5.93
CA ASN A 482 10.11 13.47 -7.27
C ASN A 482 8.74 13.71 -7.95
N GLY A 483 7.69 14.00 -7.16
CA GLY A 483 6.35 14.32 -7.63
C GLY A 483 5.59 13.12 -8.22
N HIS A 484 4.27 13.14 -8.11
CA HIS A 484 3.39 12.06 -8.61
C HIS A 484 3.17 12.12 -10.14
N LYS A 485 4.23 12.39 -10.93
CA LYS A 485 4.09 12.53 -12.40
C LYS A 485 3.60 11.21 -13.05
N ASP A 486 3.95 10.05 -12.51
CA ASP A 486 3.74 8.74 -13.15
C ASP A 486 2.70 7.83 -12.46
N GLY A 487 1.87 8.37 -11.54
CA GLY A 487 0.89 7.55 -10.81
C GLY A 487 1.48 6.71 -9.68
N ALA A 488 2.71 7.00 -9.25
CA ALA A 488 3.34 6.45 -8.06
C ALA A 488 2.59 6.90 -6.79
N VAL A 489 2.23 5.98 -5.90
CA VAL A 489 1.54 6.26 -4.64
C VAL A 489 2.36 5.68 -3.49
N PHE A 490 2.58 6.48 -2.44
CA PHE A 490 3.29 6.02 -1.25
C PHE A 490 2.50 4.90 -0.58
N THR A 491 3.18 3.80 -0.26
CA THR A 491 2.59 2.70 0.49
C THR A 491 2.91 2.88 1.97
N PRO A 492 1.93 3.03 2.88
CA PRO A 492 2.18 3.12 4.31
C PRO A 492 2.96 1.91 4.85
N GLY A 493 3.86 2.14 5.80
CA GLY A 493 4.75 1.10 6.34
C GLY A 493 4.03 -0.09 6.96
N TYR A 494 2.89 0.12 7.60
CA TYR A 494 2.11 -0.99 8.16
C TYR A 494 1.54 -1.92 7.08
N ILE A 495 1.27 -1.41 5.86
CA ILE A 495 0.76 -2.21 4.74
C ILE A 495 1.91 -2.97 4.08
N SER A 496 3.02 -2.29 3.77
CA SER A 496 4.19 -2.94 3.17
C SER A 496 4.73 -4.03 4.09
N MET A 497 4.78 -3.77 5.40
CA MET A 497 5.21 -4.74 6.40
C MET A 497 4.26 -5.94 6.49
N TYR A 498 2.94 -5.71 6.50
CA TYR A 498 1.96 -6.81 6.48
C TYR A 498 2.16 -7.71 5.25
N MET A 499 2.27 -7.11 4.06
CA MET A 499 2.47 -7.86 2.82
C MET A 499 3.80 -8.62 2.79
N CYS A 500 4.88 -8.01 3.26
CA CYS A 500 6.18 -8.66 3.36
C CYS A 500 6.10 -9.86 4.31
N ARG A 501 5.49 -9.68 5.48
CA ARG A 501 5.27 -10.76 6.45
C ARG A 501 4.51 -11.93 5.83
N GLN A 502 3.42 -11.68 5.12
CA GLN A 502 2.65 -12.76 4.49
C GLN A 502 3.40 -13.43 3.33
N SER A 503 3.96 -12.65 2.41
CA SER A 503 4.57 -13.18 1.17
C SER A 503 5.90 -13.88 1.44
N ILE A 504 6.75 -13.30 2.29
CA ILE A 504 8.09 -13.81 2.58
C ILE A 504 8.02 -15.05 3.46
N ARG A 505 7.16 -15.08 4.48
CA ARG A 505 6.98 -16.30 5.29
C ARG A 505 6.49 -17.47 4.45
N ASN A 506 5.54 -17.25 3.55
CA ASN A 506 5.09 -18.27 2.60
C ASN A 506 6.24 -18.76 1.70
N THR A 507 7.04 -17.84 1.18
CA THR A 507 8.22 -18.16 0.35
C THR A 507 9.24 -18.98 1.14
N VAL A 508 9.53 -18.62 2.39
CA VAL A 508 10.44 -19.37 3.27
C VAL A 508 9.92 -20.77 3.53
N ILE A 509 8.64 -20.90 3.92
CA ILE A 509 8.02 -22.21 4.19
C ILE A 509 8.14 -23.12 2.98
N GLN A 510 7.78 -22.62 1.81
CA GLN A 510 7.88 -23.35 0.56
C GLN A 510 9.32 -23.75 0.24
N LYS A 511 10.28 -22.83 0.39
CA LYS A 511 11.69 -23.11 0.10
C LYS A 511 12.28 -24.20 1.00
N PHE A 512 11.92 -24.20 2.27
CA PHE A 512 12.30 -25.26 3.21
C PHE A 512 11.62 -26.58 2.86
N ASN A 513 10.32 -26.57 2.55
CA ASN A 513 9.59 -27.76 2.13
C ASN A 513 10.21 -28.40 0.88
N GLU A 514 10.55 -27.60 -0.14
CA GLU A 514 11.24 -28.07 -1.35
C GLU A 514 12.65 -28.61 -1.07
N THR A 515 13.42 -27.92 -0.22
CA THR A 515 14.83 -28.28 0.01
C THR A 515 14.98 -29.52 0.90
N PHE A 516 14.11 -29.67 1.89
CA PHE A 516 14.17 -30.73 2.90
C PHE A 516 13.10 -31.82 2.72
N ASN A 517 12.23 -31.69 1.71
CA ASN A 517 11.07 -32.56 1.49
C ASN A 517 10.16 -32.65 2.73
N TRP A 518 9.78 -31.48 3.25
CA TRP A 518 8.89 -31.35 4.40
C TRP A 518 7.49 -30.88 3.99
N ASN A 519 6.57 -30.93 4.94
CA ASN A 519 5.19 -30.44 4.83
C ASN A 519 4.88 -29.45 5.97
N CYS A 520 5.77 -28.48 6.18
CA CYS A 520 5.56 -27.41 7.16
C CYS A 520 4.52 -26.42 6.64
N THR A 521 3.69 -25.89 7.54
CA THR A 521 2.64 -24.90 7.23
C THR A 521 2.89 -23.55 7.91
N SER A 522 3.83 -23.50 8.86
CA SER A 522 4.22 -22.29 9.58
C SER A 522 5.74 -22.22 9.81
N ILE A 523 6.25 -21.02 10.12
CA ILE A 523 7.65 -20.84 10.55
C ILE A 523 7.93 -21.62 11.84
N THR A 524 6.95 -21.72 12.75
CA THR A 524 7.05 -22.52 13.98
C THR A 524 7.22 -24.01 13.67
N ASP A 525 6.54 -24.54 12.65
CA ASP A 525 6.71 -25.93 12.23
C ASP A 525 8.13 -26.19 11.77
N ILE A 526 8.75 -25.24 11.05
CA ILE A 526 10.15 -25.30 10.62
C ILE A 526 11.07 -25.27 11.84
N TYR A 527 10.88 -24.31 12.75
CA TYR A 527 11.69 -24.20 13.98
C TYR A 527 11.72 -25.50 14.80
N ASN A 528 10.61 -26.23 14.81
CA ASN A 528 10.49 -27.51 15.51
C ASN A 528 11.13 -28.70 14.77
N LYS A 529 11.63 -28.51 13.54
CA LYS A 529 12.40 -29.53 12.81
C LYS A 529 13.87 -29.52 13.24
N ASP A 530 14.49 -30.69 13.14
CA ASP A 530 15.95 -30.78 13.25
C ASP A 530 16.58 -30.47 11.89
N PHE A 531 17.46 -29.46 11.86
CA PHE A 531 18.18 -29.08 10.65
C PHE A 531 19.53 -28.44 10.96
N ASP A 532 20.44 -28.58 10.00
CA ASP A 532 21.73 -27.92 10.02
C ASP A 532 21.57 -26.40 9.81
N ILE A 533 22.16 -25.60 10.71
CA ILE A 533 22.04 -24.14 10.72
C ILE A 533 22.65 -23.52 9.45
N VAL A 534 23.78 -24.07 8.99
CA VAL A 534 24.51 -23.54 7.84
C VAL A 534 23.65 -23.75 6.60
N LYS A 535 23.15 -24.97 6.39
CA LYS A 535 22.24 -25.30 5.30
C LYS A 535 20.94 -24.48 5.36
N ALA A 536 20.37 -24.27 6.54
CA ALA A 536 19.17 -23.43 6.69
C ALA A 536 19.43 -21.95 6.36
N ASN A 537 20.60 -21.42 6.72
CA ASN A 537 21.03 -20.08 6.26
C ASN A 537 21.17 -20.03 4.74
N GLU A 538 21.86 -21.01 4.14
CA GLU A 538 22.01 -21.10 2.68
C GLU A 538 20.67 -21.11 1.95
N VAL A 539 19.65 -21.77 2.51
CA VAL A 539 18.28 -21.75 1.97
C VAL A 539 17.72 -20.34 1.95
N ILE A 540 17.77 -19.61 3.07
CA ILE A 540 17.25 -18.23 3.14
C ILE A 540 18.07 -17.29 2.26
N ASP A 541 19.39 -17.40 2.26
CA ASP A 541 20.30 -16.58 1.46
C ASP A 541 20.12 -16.78 -0.05
N SER A 542 19.49 -17.89 -0.44
CA SER A 542 19.19 -18.21 -1.85
C SER A 542 17.85 -17.64 -2.35
N ILE A 543 17.00 -17.13 -1.45
CA ILE A 543 15.67 -16.60 -1.79
C ILE A 543 15.83 -15.29 -2.56
N LYS A 544 15.25 -15.22 -3.76
CA LYS A 544 15.28 -14.02 -4.62
C LYS A 544 13.92 -13.33 -4.59
N ILE A 545 13.88 -12.10 -4.09
CA ILE A 545 12.68 -11.26 -3.96
C ILE A 545 12.84 -10.05 -4.89
N CYS A 546 11.85 -9.80 -5.75
CA CYS A 546 11.89 -8.65 -6.64
C CYS A 546 10.64 -7.76 -6.54
N ASP A 547 10.87 -6.45 -6.53
CA ASP A 547 9.85 -5.44 -6.82
C ASP A 547 10.04 -4.88 -8.25
N PRO A 548 9.16 -5.21 -9.21
CA PRO A 548 9.29 -4.78 -10.61
C PRO A 548 8.85 -3.33 -10.84
N ALA A 549 8.35 -2.62 -9.82
CA ALA A 549 8.02 -1.20 -9.84
C ALA A 549 8.42 -0.58 -8.50
N VAL A 550 9.71 -0.70 -8.18
CA VAL A 550 10.24 -0.56 -6.81
C VAL A 550 10.00 0.81 -6.18
N GLY A 551 9.79 1.85 -7.00
CA GLY A 551 9.61 3.20 -6.51
C GLY A 551 10.75 3.59 -5.56
N SER A 552 10.40 4.00 -4.36
CA SER A 552 11.37 4.38 -3.32
C SER A 552 11.98 3.24 -2.52
N GLY A 553 11.62 1.99 -2.82
CA GLY A 553 12.18 0.80 -2.17
C GLY A 553 11.62 0.47 -0.80
N HIS A 554 10.42 0.94 -0.44
CA HIS A 554 9.83 0.66 0.87
C HIS A 554 9.62 -0.84 1.11
N PHE A 555 9.06 -1.57 0.13
CA PHE A 555 8.90 -3.02 0.21
C PHE A 555 10.23 -3.76 0.40
N LEU A 556 11.32 -3.31 -0.22
CA LEU A 556 12.63 -3.95 -0.04
C LEU A 556 13.19 -3.76 1.36
N VAL A 557 12.93 -2.61 2.01
CA VAL A 557 13.30 -2.40 3.42
C VAL A 557 12.43 -3.23 4.36
N SER A 558 11.12 -3.27 4.14
CA SER A 558 10.23 -4.15 4.92
C SER A 558 10.63 -5.62 4.77
N ALA A 559 11.00 -6.05 3.56
CA ALA A 559 11.48 -7.40 3.27
C ALA A 559 12.81 -7.71 3.98
N LEU A 560 13.76 -6.78 3.97
CA LEU A 560 15.02 -6.89 4.71
C LEU A 560 14.78 -7.15 6.19
N ASN A 561 13.91 -6.35 6.82
CA ASN A 561 13.61 -6.44 8.25
C ASN A 561 12.91 -7.78 8.58
N GLU A 562 11.95 -8.22 7.75
CA GLU A 562 11.26 -9.50 7.96
C GLU A 562 12.19 -10.71 7.85
N ILE A 563 13.13 -10.72 6.88
CA ILE A 563 14.07 -11.84 6.72
C ILE A 563 14.99 -11.96 7.93
N VAL A 564 15.50 -10.83 8.45
CA VAL A 564 16.32 -10.84 9.68
C VAL A 564 15.52 -11.39 10.86
N LEU A 565 14.26 -10.96 10.99
CA LEU A 565 13.35 -11.46 12.04
C LEU A 565 13.11 -12.97 11.90
N ILE A 566 12.83 -13.48 10.69
CA ILE A 566 12.64 -14.91 10.43
C ILE A 566 13.89 -15.71 10.79
N LYS A 567 15.09 -15.24 10.43
CA LYS A 567 16.35 -15.90 10.81
C LYS A 567 16.53 -15.99 12.32
N PHE A 568 16.14 -14.94 13.05
CA PHE A 568 16.16 -14.94 14.50
C PHE A 568 15.11 -15.89 15.11
N GLU A 569 13.88 -15.89 14.60
CA GLU A 569 12.79 -16.80 15.02
C GLU A 569 13.17 -18.27 14.81
N LEU A 570 13.81 -18.59 13.68
CA LEU A 570 14.31 -19.92 13.36
C LEU A 570 15.57 -20.31 14.15
N GLY A 571 16.17 -19.39 14.92
CA GLY A 571 17.39 -19.64 15.68
C GLY A 571 18.62 -19.86 14.80
N ILE A 572 18.64 -19.30 13.59
CA ILE A 572 19.72 -19.41 12.60
C ILE A 572 20.45 -18.09 12.36
N LEU A 573 20.04 -17.00 13.01
CA LEU A 573 20.83 -15.77 13.06
C LEU A 573 22.11 -16.03 13.89
N VAL A 574 23.26 -16.01 13.22
CA VAL A 574 24.57 -16.33 13.79
C VAL A 574 25.56 -15.19 13.58
N ASP A 575 26.51 -15.05 14.50
CA ASP A 575 27.62 -14.11 14.37
C ASP A 575 28.71 -14.60 13.41
N ALA A 576 29.80 -13.84 13.29
CA ALA A 576 30.94 -14.15 12.42
C ALA A 576 31.64 -15.49 12.75
N ASP A 577 31.52 -15.97 13.99
CA ASP A 577 32.08 -17.25 14.44
C ASP A 577 31.07 -18.41 14.34
N GLY A 578 29.88 -18.16 13.81
CA GLY A 578 28.80 -19.14 13.66
C GLY A 578 28.00 -19.40 14.95
N LYS A 579 28.18 -18.58 16.00
CA LYS A 579 27.46 -18.72 17.26
C LYS A 579 26.12 -17.97 17.18
N ARG A 580 25.05 -18.65 17.59
CA ARG A 580 23.66 -18.15 17.54
C ARG A 580 23.46 -16.92 18.43
N ILE A 581 22.59 -16.02 17.99
CA ILE A 581 21.95 -15.01 18.83
C ILE A 581 20.74 -15.68 19.51
N LYS A 582 20.76 -15.79 20.84
CA LYS A 582 19.75 -16.58 21.56
C LYS A 582 18.53 -15.72 21.93
N GLN A 583 17.35 -16.31 21.82
CA GLN A 583 16.07 -15.68 22.17
C GLN A 583 15.93 -15.34 23.67
N GLN A 584 16.73 -15.97 24.53
CA GLN A 584 16.77 -15.66 25.96
C GLN A 584 17.57 -14.37 26.28
N ASP A 585 18.50 -13.98 25.40
CA ASP A 585 19.42 -12.87 25.63
C ASP A 585 18.94 -11.60 24.90
N TYR A 586 18.26 -11.77 23.76
CA TYR A 586 17.76 -10.68 22.92
C TYR A 586 16.36 -10.96 22.42
N ALA A 587 15.62 -9.90 22.09
CA ALA A 587 14.35 -9.95 21.38
C ALA A 587 14.41 -9.04 20.15
N PHE A 588 13.93 -9.54 19.01
CA PHE A 588 13.81 -8.80 17.76
C PHE A 588 12.33 -8.56 17.48
N THR A 589 11.96 -7.30 17.28
CA THR A 589 10.58 -6.91 16.92
C THR A 589 10.61 -5.91 15.77
N ILE A 590 9.54 -5.86 14.98
CA ILE A 590 9.37 -4.82 13.97
C ILE A 590 8.22 -3.92 14.42
N GLU A 591 8.51 -2.63 14.62
CA GLU A 591 7.52 -1.61 14.98
C GLU A 591 7.64 -0.44 14.01
N ASN A 592 6.52 0.02 13.44
CA ASN A 592 6.47 1.10 12.45
C ASN A 592 7.49 0.94 11.28
N ASP A 593 7.60 -0.29 10.75
CA ASP A 593 8.53 -0.68 9.67
C ASP A 593 10.03 -0.61 10.06
N GLU A 594 10.36 -0.48 11.35
CA GLU A 594 11.74 -0.51 11.84
C GLU A 594 12.04 -1.77 12.64
N LEU A 595 13.16 -2.44 12.34
CA LEU A 595 13.68 -3.55 13.12
C LEU A 595 14.30 -3.03 14.42
N LEU A 596 13.73 -3.42 15.55
CA LEU A 596 14.18 -3.09 16.89
C LEU A 596 14.77 -4.32 17.56
N VAL A 597 15.91 -4.14 18.19
CA VAL A 597 16.58 -5.15 19.01
C VAL A 597 16.55 -4.67 20.45
N SER A 598 16.14 -5.53 21.36
CA SER A 598 16.17 -5.29 22.80
C SER A 598 16.88 -6.43 23.52
N ASP A 599 17.51 -6.14 24.65
CA ASP A 599 18.10 -7.15 25.52
C ASP A 599 17.03 -7.90 26.35
N SER A 600 17.46 -8.83 27.21
CA SER A 600 16.61 -9.60 28.12
C SER A 600 15.81 -8.73 29.09
N ASP A 601 16.30 -7.53 29.39
CA ASP A 601 15.65 -6.56 30.28
C ASP A 601 14.72 -5.59 29.51
N ASN A 602 14.48 -5.85 28.22
CA ASN A 602 13.74 -5.00 27.28
C ASN A 602 14.33 -3.60 27.07
N ASN A 603 15.61 -3.37 27.42
CA ASN A 603 16.28 -2.15 27.00
C ASN A 603 16.65 -2.26 25.52
N LEU A 604 16.48 -1.15 24.79
CA LEU A 604 16.83 -1.11 23.38
C LEU A 604 18.35 -1.23 23.20
N PHE A 605 18.74 -2.02 22.22
CA PHE A 605 20.15 -2.23 21.90
C PHE A 605 20.79 -0.91 21.44
N GLU A 606 21.91 -0.57 22.05
CA GLU A 606 22.78 0.54 21.68
C GLU A 606 24.18 0.02 21.34
N TYR A 607 24.78 0.60 20.30
CA TYR A 607 26.12 0.24 19.88
C TYR A 607 27.17 0.98 20.71
N HIS A 608 27.95 0.21 21.46
CA HIS A 608 29.08 0.68 22.25
C HIS A 608 30.37 0.03 21.72
N PRO A 609 31.19 0.75 20.93
CA PRO A 609 32.38 0.19 20.29
C PRO A 609 33.38 -0.45 21.26
N GLN A 610 33.41 -0.03 22.53
CA GLN A 610 34.31 -0.57 23.54
C GLN A 610 33.84 -1.91 24.13
N GLN A 611 32.55 -2.26 24.00
CA GLN A 611 31.98 -3.48 24.57
C GLN A 611 31.95 -4.63 23.54
N ALA A 612 32.55 -5.77 23.89
CA ALA A 612 32.68 -6.91 22.97
C ALA A 612 31.34 -7.49 22.49
N GLU A 613 30.38 -7.67 23.39
CA GLU A 613 29.05 -8.20 23.01
C GLU A 613 28.28 -7.20 22.14
N SER A 614 28.39 -5.89 22.43
CA SER A 614 27.77 -4.86 21.60
C SER A 614 28.37 -4.85 20.19
N ARG A 615 29.70 -5.01 20.05
CA ARG A 615 30.36 -5.19 18.74
C ARG A 615 29.84 -6.42 18.01
N ARG A 616 29.75 -7.55 18.69
CA ARG A 616 29.27 -8.82 18.13
C ARG A 616 27.86 -8.68 17.53
N ILE A 617 26.92 -8.09 18.27
CA ILE A 617 25.54 -7.89 17.78
C ILE A 617 25.48 -6.90 16.63
N GLN A 618 26.19 -5.76 16.73
CA GLN A 618 26.22 -4.76 15.66
C GLN A 618 26.80 -5.33 14.36
N GLU A 619 27.92 -6.04 14.46
CA GLU A 619 28.57 -6.73 13.34
C GLU A 619 27.65 -7.80 12.72
N THR A 620 26.97 -8.59 13.55
CA THR A 620 26.01 -9.61 13.10
C THR A 620 24.88 -8.97 12.29
N LEU A 621 24.27 -7.90 12.82
CA LEU A 621 23.18 -7.18 12.14
C LEU A 621 23.63 -6.59 10.81
N PHE A 622 24.81 -5.98 10.77
CA PHE A 622 25.36 -5.41 9.54
C PHE A 622 25.62 -6.48 8.48
N ASN A 623 26.34 -7.54 8.86
CA ASN A 623 26.74 -8.59 7.93
C ASN A 623 25.54 -9.34 7.38
N GLU A 624 24.53 -9.61 8.22
CA GLU A 624 23.30 -10.25 7.80
C GLU A 624 22.49 -9.34 6.86
N LYS A 625 22.28 -8.06 7.22
CA LYS A 625 21.58 -7.11 6.34
C LYS A 625 22.30 -6.94 5.00
N LYS A 626 23.63 -6.80 5.02
CA LYS A 626 24.46 -6.72 3.81
C LYS A 626 24.25 -7.95 2.92
N LYS A 627 24.30 -9.15 3.50
CA LYS A 627 24.11 -10.41 2.76
C LYS A 627 22.73 -10.52 2.13
N ILE A 628 21.67 -10.15 2.85
CA ILE A 628 20.30 -10.14 2.32
C ILE A 628 20.16 -9.11 1.18
N ILE A 629 20.67 -7.89 1.38
CA ILE A 629 20.64 -6.84 0.35
C ILE A 629 21.38 -7.30 -0.93
N GLU A 630 22.54 -7.95 -0.78
CA GLU A 630 23.37 -8.39 -1.91
C GLU A 630 22.81 -9.60 -2.66
N ASN A 631 22.17 -10.55 -1.96
CA ASN A 631 21.78 -11.83 -2.55
C ASN A 631 20.27 -12.00 -2.75
N CYS A 632 19.45 -11.39 -1.91
CA CYS A 632 18.01 -11.65 -1.87
C CYS A 632 17.16 -10.55 -2.50
N LEU A 633 17.56 -9.28 -2.42
CA LEU A 633 16.68 -8.14 -2.76
C LEU A 633 17.01 -7.55 -4.13
N TYR A 634 16.00 -7.45 -5.00
CA TYR A 634 16.09 -6.93 -6.37
C TYR A 634 14.98 -5.93 -6.64
N GLY A 635 15.26 -4.91 -7.46
CA GLY A 635 14.26 -3.88 -7.77
C GLY A 635 14.45 -3.27 -9.15
N VAL A 636 13.35 -2.94 -9.82
CA VAL A 636 13.34 -2.26 -11.12
C VAL A 636 12.34 -1.12 -11.09
N ASP A 637 12.73 0.06 -11.59
CA ASP A 637 11.82 1.17 -11.82
C ASP A 637 12.18 1.90 -13.11
N ILE A 638 11.19 2.45 -13.81
CA ILE A 638 11.41 3.21 -15.04
C ILE A 638 12.02 4.58 -14.75
N ASN A 639 11.79 5.13 -13.55
CA ASN A 639 12.29 6.43 -13.14
C ASN A 639 13.66 6.30 -12.44
N PRO A 640 14.74 6.87 -13.00
CA PRO A 640 16.07 6.79 -12.40
C PRO A 640 16.14 7.47 -11.02
N ASN A 641 15.29 8.45 -10.72
CA ASN A 641 15.26 9.09 -9.42
C ASN A 641 14.68 8.15 -8.35
N SER A 642 13.64 7.38 -8.69
CA SER A 642 13.07 6.35 -7.81
C SER A 642 14.15 5.31 -7.45
N VAL A 643 14.87 4.80 -8.45
CA VAL A 643 16.00 3.88 -8.27
C VAL A 643 17.06 4.44 -7.30
N ASN A 644 17.43 5.71 -7.44
CA ASN A 644 18.41 6.34 -6.56
C ASN A 644 17.91 6.50 -5.12
N ILE A 645 16.62 6.79 -4.93
CA ILE A 645 15.99 6.85 -3.59
C ILE A 645 15.97 5.46 -2.96
N CYS A 646 15.59 4.43 -3.71
CA CYS A 646 15.61 3.04 -3.23
C CYS A 646 17.01 2.63 -2.75
N ARG A 647 18.05 2.89 -3.55
CA ARG A 647 19.45 2.64 -3.15
C ARG A 647 19.84 3.40 -1.89
N LEU A 648 19.47 4.68 -1.79
CA LEU A 648 19.70 5.50 -0.60
C LEU A 648 19.02 4.93 0.64
N ARG A 649 17.76 4.49 0.52
CA ARG A 649 16.99 3.93 1.63
C ARG A 649 17.64 2.65 2.16
N LEU A 650 18.10 1.76 1.27
CA LEU A 650 18.85 0.56 1.64
C LEU A 650 20.21 0.89 2.28
N TRP A 651 20.95 1.88 1.77
CA TRP A 651 22.20 2.33 2.40
C TRP A 651 21.96 2.90 3.80
N ILE A 652 20.93 3.71 4.00
CA ILE A 652 20.60 4.28 5.32
C ILE A 652 20.26 3.15 6.29
N GLU A 653 19.49 2.15 5.85
CA GLU A 653 19.11 1.03 6.71
C GLU A 653 20.32 0.18 7.11
N LEU A 654 21.30 0.02 6.22
CA LEU A 654 22.57 -0.64 6.55
C LEU A 654 23.46 0.23 7.45
N LEU A 655 23.49 1.54 7.20
CA LEU A 655 24.31 2.50 7.95
C LEU A 655 23.96 2.49 9.45
N LYS A 656 22.67 2.34 9.81
CA LYS A 656 22.21 2.17 11.20
C LYS A 656 22.98 1.09 11.97
N ASN A 657 23.46 0.05 11.28
CA ASN A 657 24.20 -1.06 11.88
C ASN A 657 25.71 -1.03 11.56
N SER A 658 26.24 0.06 11.00
CA SER A 658 27.67 0.18 10.74
C SER A 658 28.50 0.03 12.03
N TYR A 659 29.70 -0.56 11.91
CA TYR A 659 30.54 -0.90 13.05
C TYR A 659 32.02 -0.63 12.76
N TYR A 660 32.80 -0.43 13.82
CA TYR A 660 34.25 -0.32 13.72
C TYR A 660 34.89 -1.70 13.57
N THR A 661 35.77 -1.83 12.58
CA THR A 661 36.34 -3.13 12.18
C THR A 661 37.50 -3.56 13.06
N ALA A 662 37.59 -4.86 13.38
CA ALA A 662 38.73 -5.41 14.12
C ALA A 662 40.07 -5.24 13.36
N ALA A 663 40.05 -5.36 12.02
CA ALA A 663 41.23 -5.23 11.17
C ALA A 663 41.91 -3.85 11.26
N SER A 664 41.14 -2.79 11.54
CA SER A 664 41.65 -1.44 11.74
C SER A 664 42.07 -1.14 13.19
N GLY A 665 42.00 -2.13 14.08
CA GLY A 665 42.10 -1.91 15.52
C GLY A 665 40.93 -1.06 16.05
N TYR A 666 39.74 -1.23 15.48
CA TYR A 666 38.51 -0.51 15.82
C TYR A 666 38.58 1.01 15.61
N LYS A 667 39.25 1.45 14.53
CA LYS A 667 39.38 2.86 14.16
C LYS A 667 38.58 3.24 12.93
N HIS A 668 38.41 2.31 11.99
CA HIS A 668 37.75 2.55 10.73
C HIS A 668 36.39 1.84 10.70
N LEU A 669 35.39 2.56 10.17
CA LEU A 669 34.04 2.03 9.98
C LEU A 669 34.02 1.05 8.80
N GLU A 670 33.21 0.00 8.90
CA GLU A 670 32.99 -0.95 7.81
C GLU A 670 32.38 -0.24 6.58
N THR A 671 32.84 -0.66 5.39
CA THR A 671 32.44 -0.04 4.13
C THR A 671 31.08 -0.54 3.63
N LEU A 672 30.38 0.30 2.87
CA LEU A 672 29.07 -0.04 2.30
C LEU A 672 29.22 -0.84 0.99
N PRO A 673 28.29 -1.77 0.69
CA PRO A 673 28.31 -2.58 -0.52
C PRO A 673 27.86 -1.79 -1.77
N ASN A 674 28.18 -2.34 -2.94
CA ASN A 674 27.74 -1.83 -4.24
C ASN A 674 26.31 -2.33 -4.59
N ILE A 675 25.27 -1.66 -4.07
CA ILE A 675 23.86 -2.05 -4.27
C ILE A 675 23.29 -1.69 -5.64
N ASP A 676 23.99 -0.87 -6.42
CA ASP A 676 23.57 -0.40 -7.73
C ASP A 676 23.38 -1.54 -8.76
N ILE A 677 23.93 -2.72 -8.47
CA ILE A 677 23.77 -3.89 -9.32
C ILE A 677 22.44 -4.62 -9.10
N ASN A 678 21.78 -4.50 -7.94
CA ASN A 678 20.51 -5.15 -7.65
C ASN A 678 19.29 -4.26 -7.89
N ILE A 679 19.46 -2.94 -7.85
CA ILE A 679 18.40 -1.97 -8.14
C ILE A 679 18.68 -1.30 -9.48
N LYS A 680 17.83 -1.54 -10.48
CA LYS A 680 18.05 -1.15 -11.88
C LYS A 680 17.00 -0.18 -12.41
N CYS A 681 17.41 0.65 -13.36
CA CYS A 681 16.51 1.51 -14.12
C CYS A 681 16.05 0.77 -15.39
N GLY A 682 14.75 0.75 -15.66
CA GLY A 682 14.19 0.16 -16.88
C GLY A 682 12.67 -0.04 -16.81
N ASN A 683 12.07 -0.23 -17.97
CA ASN A 683 10.67 -0.57 -18.16
C ASN A 683 10.48 -2.08 -18.05
N SER A 684 10.01 -2.51 -16.89
CA SER A 684 9.74 -3.91 -16.53
C SER A 684 8.78 -4.64 -17.48
N LEU A 685 7.88 -3.91 -18.17
CA LEU A 685 6.88 -4.48 -19.06
C LEU A 685 7.34 -4.61 -20.51
N LEU A 686 8.56 -4.17 -20.85
CA LEU A 686 9.10 -4.30 -22.20
C LEU A 686 10.39 -5.13 -22.19
N MET A 687 10.51 -6.05 -23.13
CA MET A 687 11.76 -6.76 -23.42
C MET A 687 11.94 -6.91 -24.93
N LYS A 688 13.17 -6.78 -25.41
CA LYS A 688 13.55 -7.02 -26.81
C LYS A 688 13.61 -8.51 -27.12
N HIS A 689 13.99 -9.32 -26.13
CA HIS A 689 14.26 -10.73 -26.31
C HIS A 689 13.47 -11.58 -25.31
N THR A 690 12.76 -12.60 -25.80
CA THR A 690 11.92 -13.49 -24.97
C THR A 690 12.72 -14.27 -23.94
N LEU A 691 12.12 -14.60 -22.78
CA LEU A 691 12.81 -15.32 -21.70
C LEU A 691 13.25 -16.76 -22.04
N GLY A 692 12.72 -17.35 -23.12
CA GLY A 692 12.93 -18.75 -23.48
C GLY A 692 14.28 -19.09 -24.14
N ASP A 693 15.00 -18.12 -24.71
CA ASP A 693 16.27 -18.41 -25.40
C ASP A 693 17.41 -18.69 -24.41
N ASN A 694 18.17 -19.76 -24.67
CA ASN A 694 19.28 -20.20 -23.83
C ASN A 694 20.57 -19.37 -24.08
N ILE A 695 21.08 -18.70 -23.04
CA ILE A 695 22.27 -17.84 -23.13
C ILE A 695 23.56 -18.62 -23.36
N LYS A 696 23.69 -19.85 -22.86
CA LYS A 696 24.88 -20.68 -23.09
C LYS A 696 25.09 -20.95 -24.58
N GLN A 697 24.02 -21.15 -25.33
CA GLN A 697 24.12 -21.27 -26.79
C GLN A 697 24.56 -19.97 -27.48
N VAL A 698 24.19 -18.81 -26.92
CA VAL A 698 24.63 -17.50 -27.41
C VAL A 698 26.13 -17.33 -27.20
N LEU A 699 26.63 -17.76 -26.04
CA LEU A 699 28.03 -17.62 -25.64
C LEU A 699 28.95 -18.75 -26.15
N ALA A 700 28.41 -19.79 -26.79
CA ALA A 700 29.15 -21.00 -27.19
C ALA A 700 30.39 -20.74 -28.06
N ASN A 701 30.38 -19.67 -28.88
CA ASN A 701 31.50 -19.26 -29.73
C ASN A 701 32.41 -18.20 -29.07
N SER A 702 32.34 -18.05 -27.76
CA SER A 702 33.11 -17.07 -27.00
C SER A 702 33.81 -17.73 -25.81
N ASN A 703 34.92 -17.14 -25.34
CA ASN A 703 35.59 -17.58 -24.11
C ASN A 703 34.83 -17.20 -22.81
N LEU A 704 33.59 -16.72 -22.93
CA LEU A 704 32.79 -16.23 -21.80
C LEU A 704 31.79 -17.28 -21.36
N THR A 705 31.60 -17.39 -20.05
CA THR A 705 30.67 -18.34 -19.45
C THR A 705 29.71 -17.62 -18.50
N ILE A 706 28.55 -18.22 -18.27
CA ILE A 706 27.56 -17.70 -17.32
C ILE A 706 28.08 -17.79 -15.88
N LYS A 707 28.90 -18.82 -15.61
CA LYS A 707 29.63 -18.94 -14.35
C LYS A 707 30.55 -17.72 -14.14
N LYS A 708 31.38 -17.37 -15.13
CA LYS A 708 32.20 -16.15 -15.07
C LYS A 708 31.33 -14.91 -14.86
N TYR A 709 30.20 -14.78 -15.56
CA TYR A 709 29.33 -13.62 -15.40
C TYR A 709 28.79 -13.48 -13.97
N LYS A 710 28.29 -14.58 -13.38
CA LYS A 710 27.84 -14.61 -11.98
C LYS A 710 28.98 -14.32 -11.00
N GLU A 711 30.18 -14.82 -11.26
CA GLU A 711 31.38 -14.55 -10.46
C GLU A 711 31.79 -13.08 -10.53
N ASP A 712 31.78 -12.47 -11.72
CA ASP A 712 32.08 -11.04 -11.93
C ASP A 712 31.04 -10.16 -11.20
N VAL A 713 29.75 -10.50 -11.28
CA VAL A 713 28.69 -9.80 -10.54
C VAL A 713 28.87 -9.93 -9.03
N LYS A 714 29.20 -11.12 -8.52
CA LYS A 714 29.50 -11.33 -7.10
C LYS A 714 30.74 -10.56 -6.64
N ALA A 715 31.78 -10.52 -7.48
CA ALA A 715 32.99 -9.75 -7.22
C ALA A 715 32.71 -8.24 -7.21
N TYR A 716 31.83 -7.75 -8.10
CA TYR A 716 31.40 -6.36 -8.11
C TYR A 716 30.69 -5.95 -6.81
N LYS A 717 29.80 -6.80 -6.30
CA LYS A 717 29.07 -6.54 -5.04
C LYS A 717 30.00 -6.36 -3.84
N THR A 718 31.06 -7.17 -3.79
CA THR A 718 31.95 -7.31 -2.63
C THR A 718 33.23 -6.47 -2.70
N THR A 719 33.66 -6.04 -3.89
CA THR A 719 34.92 -5.29 -4.04
C THR A 719 34.86 -3.91 -3.39
N SER A 720 35.88 -3.60 -2.60
CA SER A 720 36.15 -2.25 -2.07
C SER A 720 37.22 -1.47 -2.83
N VAL A 721 37.80 -2.09 -3.85
CA VAL A 721 38.87 -1.48 -4.64
C VAL A 721 38.31 -0.92 -5.94
N LYS A 722 38.35 0.41 -6.07
CA LYS A 722 37.83 1.16 -7.24
C LYS A 722 38.44 0.72 -8.58
N ALA A 723 39.72 0.38 -8.61
CA ALA A 723 40.40 -0.09 -9.83
C ALA A 723 39.80 -1.43 -10.30
N ASN A 724 39.73 -2.41 -9.39
CA ASN A 724 39.10 -3.71 -9.64
C ASN A 724 37.64 -3.54 -10.04
N LYS A 725 36.90 -2.64 -9.36
CA LYS A 725 35.50 -2.33 -9.68
C LYS A 725 35.31 -1.92 -11.14
N LYS A 726 36.13 -0.99 -11.64
CA LYS A 726 36.06 -0.54 -13.05
C LYS A 726 36.40 -1.65 -14.05
N GLU A 727 37.34 -2.52 -13.72
CA GLU A 727 37.72 -3.65 -14.57
C GLU A 727 36.58 -4.68 -14.64
N ILE A 728 36.02 -5.05 -13.48
CA ILE A 728 34.87 -5.96 -13.36
C ILE A 728 33.65 -5.37 -14.09
N GLU A 729 33.38 -4.08 -13.93
CA GLU A 729 32.28 -3.39 -14.61
C GLU A 729 32.45 -3.47 -16.15
N LYS A 730 33.67 -3.25 -16.64
CA LYS A 730 33.98 -3.39 -18.07
C LYS A 730 33.76 -4.81 -18.56
N ASP A 731 34.19 -5.82 -17.79
CA ASP A 731 33.97 -7.23 -18.11
C ASP A 731 32.48 -7.58 -18.18
N ILE A 732 31.68 -7.11 -17.20
CA ILE A 732 30.22 -7.25 -17.18
C ILE A 732 29.60 -6.63 -18.43
N GLN A 733 30.00 -5.41 -18.81
CA GLN A 733 29.46 -4.74 -20.01
C GLN A 733 29.82 -5.47 -21.31
N ILE A 734 31.04 -6.02 -21.41
CA ILE A 734 31.46 -6.85 -22.55
C ILE A 734 30.60 -8.11 -22.65
N ILE A 735 30.34 -8.78 -21.52
CA ILE A 735 29.49 -9.98 -21.47
C ILE A 735 28.07 -9.62 -21.92
N LYS A 736 27.46 -8.57 -21.34
CA LYS A 736 26.11 -8.11 -21.71
C LYS A 736 26.01 -7.79 -23.20
N SER A 737 26.95 -7.01 -23.74
CA SER A 737 26.98 -6.65 -25.16
C SER A 737 27.01 -7.87 -26.08
N LYS A 738 27.80 -8.91 -25.73
CA LYS A 738 27.84 -10.17 -26.49
C LYS A 738 26.55 -10.97 -26.38
N ILE A 739 25.93 -11.03 -25.19
CA ILE A 739 24.62 -11.66 -25.00
C ILE A 739 23.57 -10.96 -25.86
N THR A 740 23.47 -9.64 -25.79
CA THR A 740 22.51 -8.85 -26.59
C THR A 740 22.72 -9.04 -28.09
N THR A 741 23.97 -8.99 -28.56
CA THR A 741 24.30 -9.19 -29.98
C THR A 741 23.88 -10.60 -30.44
N GLY A 742 24.29 -11.63 -29.72
CA GLY A 742 24.00 -13.00 -30.16
C GLY A 742 22.54 -13.42 -29.96
N LEU A 743 21.79 -12.82 -29.03
CA LEU A 743 20.33 -12.94 -28.96
C LEU A 743 19.65 -12.25 -30.15
N SER A 744 20.13 -11.07 -30.54
CA SER A 744 19.64 -10.35 -31.72
C SER A 744 19.84 -11.17 -33.00
N ASP A 745 21.00 -11.82 -33.15
CA ASP A 745 21.30 -12.67 -34.31
C ASP A 745 20.45 -13.95 -34.36
N ARG A 746 19.92 -14.37 -33.20
CA ARG A 746 19.05 -15.55 -33.09
C ARG A 746 17.57 -15.24 -33.28
N ASN A 747 17.18 -13.97 -33.26
CA ASN A 747 15.80 -13.53 -33.43
C ASN A 747 15.21 -14.09 -34.75
N PRO A 748 13.99 -14.67 -34.73
CA PRO A 748 13.36 -15.24 -35.93
C PRO A 748 13.29 -14.27 -37.12
N VAL A 749 12.93 -13.01 -36.86
CA VAL A 749 12.81 -11.95 -37.88
C VAL A 749 14.18 -11.66 -38.50
N PHE A 750 15.24 -11.64 -37.69
CA PHE A 750 16.61 -11.45 -38.18
C PHE A 750 17.09 -12.62 -39.04
N LYS A 751 16.81 -13.86 -38.64
CA LYS A 751 17.14 -15.06 -39.43
C LYS A 751 16.42 -15.07 -40.78
N GLU A 752 15.15 -14.71 -40.78
CA GLU A 752 14.34 -14.62 -42.00
C GLU A 752 14.87 -13.52 -42.91
N TRP A 753 15.16 -12.32 -42.37
CA TRP A 753 15.80 -11.25 -43.12
C TRP A 753 17.14 -11.67 -43.73
N ALA A 754 18.02 -12.30 -42.95
CA ALA A 754 19.34 -12.71 -43.41
C ALA A 754 19.26 -13.76 -44.54
N LYS A 755 18.31 -14.70 -44.45
CA LYS A 755 18.02 -15.67 -45.51
C LYS A 755 17.51 -14.98 -46.76
N GLU A 756 16.47 -14.16 -46.65
CA GLU A 756 15.84 -13.45 -47.76
C GLU A 756 16.82 -12.50 -48.46
N ASN A 757 17.67 -11.81 -47.69
CA ASN A 757 18.69 -10.92 -48.21
C ASN A 757 19.80 -11.66 -48.97
N ARG A 758 20.22 -12.84 -48.50
CA ARG A 758 21.17 -13.70 -49.24
C ARG A 758 20.59 -14.17 -50.57
N GLU A 759 19.32 -14.58 -50.57
CA GLU A 759 18.61 -14.96 -51.79
C GLU A 759 18.47 -13.77 -52.75
N LEU A 760 18.16 -12.58 -52.25
CA LEU A 760 18.11 -11.34 -53.04
C LEU A 760 19.46 -11.03 -53.68
N LEU A 761 20.56 -11.04 -52.91
CA LEU A 761 21.90 -10.79 -53.44
C LEU A 761 22.28 -11.78 -54.55
N THR A 762 21.87 -13.05 -54.42
CA THR A 762 22.07 -14.06 -55.45
C THR A 762 21.27 -13.73 -56.72
N LEU A 763 19.99 -13.37 -56.56
CA LEU A 763 19.11 -13.00 -57.67
C LEU A 763 19.54 -11.70 -58.36
N GLU A 764 20.07 -10.73 -57.62
CA GLU A 764 20.59 -9.46 -58.16
C GLU A 764 21.88 -9.66 -58.94
N ASN A 765 22.78 -10.55 -58.48
CA ASN A 765 23.94 -10.96 -59.25
C ASN A 765 23.54 -11.67 -60.56
N ASP A 766 22.51 -12.53 -60.52
CA ASP A 766 21.97 -13.24 -61.69
C ASP A 766 21.16 -12.32 -62.64
N ALA A 767 20.81 -11.11 -62.22
CA ALA A 767 20.06 -10.13 -62.99
C ALA A 767 20.94 -9.29 -63.93
N PHE A 768 22.26 -9.29 -63.73
CA PHE A 768 23.19 -8.53 -64.55
C PHE A 768 23.15 -9.02 -66.01
N GLY A 769 22.62 -8.19 -66.91
CA GLY A 769 22.52 -8.48 -68.35
C GLY A 769 21.27 -9.24 -68.80
N LYS A 770 20.22 -9.34 -67.97
CA LYS A 770 18.94 -9.98 -68.35
C LYS A 770 17.79 -8.97 -68.52
N ASP A 771 17.10 -9.04 -69.65
CA ASP A 771 15.90 -8.23 -69.95
C ASP A 771 14.56 -8.96 -69.72
N ASP A 772 14.57 -10.11 -69.03
CA ASP A 772 13.35 -10.87 -68.73
C ASP A 772 12.51 -10.17 -67.64
N VAL A 773 11.39 -9.58 -68.08
CA VAL A 773 10.41 -8.86 -67.24
C VAL A 773 9.88 -9.72 -66.07
N LYS A 774 9.67 -11.04 -66.26
CA LYS A 774 9.19 -11.92 -65.19
C LYS A 774 10.26 -12.12 -64.11
N PHE A 775 11.51 -12.25 -64.53
CA PHE A 775 12.64 -12.38 -63.62
C PHE A 775 12.87 -11.10 -62.82
N LEU A 776 12.86 -9.93 -63.47
CA LEU A 776 13.01 -8.64 -62.81
C LEU A 776 11.88 -8.37 -61.80
N LYS A 777 10.62 -8.75 -62.11
CA LYS A 777 9.50 -8.64 -61.16
C LYS A 777 9.68 -9.53 -59.92
N LYS A 778 10.30 -10.70 -60.07
CA LYS A 778 10.65 -11.58 -58.94
C LYS A 778 11.71 -10.95 -58.05
N VAL A 779 12.76 -10.36 -58.63
CA VAL A 779 13.79 -9.59 -57.90
C VAL A 779 13.14 -8.45 -57.10
N GLU A 780 12.29 -7.65 -57.75
CA GLU A 780 11.60 -6.51 -57.11
C GLU A 780 10.69 -6.94 -55.95
N THR A 781 9.98 -8.07 -56.10
CA THR A 781 9.14 -8.63 -55.04
C THR A 781 9.98 -9.05 -53.83
N LYS A 782 11.10 -9.73 -54.09
CA LYS A 782 12.06 -10.16 -53.05
C LYS A 782 12.71 -8.96 -52.36
N ARG A 783 13.05 -7.91 -53.12
CA ARG A 783 13.59 -6.65 -52.61
C ARG A 783 12.62 -5.97 -51.63
N LYS A 784 11.33 -5.88 -51.97
CA LYS A 784 10.30 -5.34 -51.06
C LYS A 784 10.14 -6.18 -49.79
N ALA A 785 10.21 -7.51 -49.89
CA ALA A 785 10.17 -8.39 -48.73
C ALA A 785 11.38 -8.19 -47.80
N VAL A 786 12.59 -8.12 -48.37
CA VAL A 786 13.83 -7.81 -47.63
C VAL A 786 13.75 -6.44 -46.98
N GLN A 787 13.25 -5.40 -47.68
CA GLN A 787 13.07 -4.07 -47.10
C GLN A 787 12.08 -4.07 -45.92
N ARG A 788 10.96 -4.79 -46.03
CA ARG A 788 9.99 -4.93 -44.93
C ARG A 788 10.60 -5.63 -43.72
N LEU A 789 11.28 -6.75 -43.93
CA LEU A 789 11.96 -7.49 -42.86
C LEU A 789 13.10 -6.68 -42.26
N ARG A 790 13.83 -5.92 -43.09
CA ARG A 790 14.88 -5.01 -42.65
C ARG A 790 14.32 -3.94 -41.72
N ALA A 791 13.19 -3.31 -42.08
CA ALA A 791 12.53 -2.33 -41.23
C ALA A 791 12.12 -2.92 -39.87
N GLN A 792 11.67 -4.18 -39.81
CA GLN A 792 11.36 -4.86 -38.54
C GLN A 792 12.62 -5.16 -37.73
N VAL A 793 13.71 -5.58 -38.37
CA VAL A 793 15.01 -5.78 -37.71
C VAL A 793 15.54 -4.46 -37.15
N ASP A 794 15.47 -3.38 -37.94
CA ASP A 794 15.89 -2.05 -37.53
C ASP A 794 14.97 -1.53 -36.39
N ASP A 795 13.67 -1.84 -36.41
CA ASP A 795 12.76 -1.55 -35.28
C ASP A 795 13.18 -2.26 -33.99
N ILE A 796 13.50 -3.55 -34.05
CA ILE A 796 13.93 -4.31 -32.86
C ILE A 796 15.27 -3.78 -32.33
N LYS A 797 16.19 -3.40 -33.21
CA LYS A 797 17.54 -2.96 -32.84
C LYS A 797 17.61 -1.50 -32.40
N GLU A 798 16.89 -0.61 -33.10
CA GLU A 798 17.06 0.84 -32.99
C GLU A 798 15.83 1.58 -32.48
N ASN A 799 14.67 0.93 -32.31
CA ASN A 799 13.46 1.64 -31.88
C ASN A 799 13.66 2.22 -30.45
N PRO A 800 13.43 3.54 -30.27
CA PRO A 800 13.58 4.20 -28.98
C PRO A 800 12.73 3.60 -27.86
N LEU A 801 11.56 3.01 -28.15
CA LEU A 801 10.68 2.37 -27.16
C LEU A 801 11.34 1.18 -26.46
N TYR A 802 12.24 0.48 -27.15
CA TYR A 802 13.00 -0.61 -26.54
C TYR A 802 14.30 -0.12 -25.89
N ARG A 803 14.62 1.18 -25.93
CA ARG A 803 15.79 1.73 -25.22
C ARG A 803 15.69 1.50 -23.72
N ASP A 804 14.49 1.76 -23.19
CA ASP A 804 14.22 1.62 -21.76
C ASP A 804 13.74 0.21 -21.43
N ALA A 805 13.67 -0.73 -22.38
CA ALA A 805 13.23 -2.10 -22.11
C ALA A 805 14.17 -2.80 -21.12
N PHE A 806 13.58 -3.50 -20.15
CA PHE A 806 14.35 -4.18 -19.12
C PHE A 806 14.57 -5.66 -19.46
N GLU A 807 15.84 -6.05 -19.54
CA GLU A 807 16.26 -7.38 -20.00
C GLU A 807 16.55 -8.31 -18.81
N TRP A 808 15.47 -8.77 -18.17
CA TRP A 808 15.46 -9.57 -16.94
C TRP A 808 16.56 -10.63 -16.85
N ARG A 809 16.80 -11.37 -17.95
CA ARG A 809 17.75 -12.49 -17.99
C ARG A 809 19.20 -12.14 -17.68
N TYR A 810 19.68 -11.01 -18.22
CA TYR A 810 21.10 -10.65 -18.11
C TYR A 810 21.31 -9.35 -17.37
N GLU A 811 20.26 -8.61 -17.00
CA GLU A 811 20.37 -7.57 -15.97
C GLU A 811 20.50 -8.17 -14.56
N PHE A 812 19.90 -9.34 -14.32
CA PHE A 812 20.02 -10.12 -13.08
C PHE A 812 20.49 -11.56 -13.36
N PRO A 813 21.79 -11.81 -13.58
CA PRO A 813 22.25 -13.18 -13.87
C PRO A 813 21.98 -14.19 -12.74
N GLU A 814 21.70 -13.73 -11.53
CA GLU A 814 21.35 -14.56 -10.38
C GLU A 814 20.10 -15.39 -10.65
N VAL A 815 19.15 -14.90 -11.44
CA VAL A 815 17.92 -15.66 -11.78
C VAL A 815 18.09 -16.62 -12.95
N LEU A 816 19.33 -16.84 -13.42
CA LEU A 816 19.64 -17.88 -14.40
C LEU A 816 20.04 -19.19 -13.71
N ASP A 817 19.84 -20.33 -14.37
CA ASP A 817 20.44 -21.61 -13.97
C ASP A 817 21.93 -21.69 -14.37
N THR A 818 22.53 -22.88 -14.29
CA THR A 818 23.91 -23.11 -14.73
C THR A 818 24.07 -23.19 -16.26
N ASP A 819 22.98 -23.47 -16.97
CA ASP A 819 22.90 -23.58 -18.42
C ASP A 819 22.43 -22.28 -19.11
N GLY A 820 22.15 -21.23 -18.34
CA GLY A 820 21.69 -19.94 -18.85
C GLY A 820 20.23 -19.87 -19.24
N LYS A 821 19.40 -20.76 -18.70
CA LYS A 821 17.95 -20.63 -18.76
C LYS A 821 17.49 -19.73 -17.62
N PHE A 822 16.39 -19.03 -17.87
CA PHE A 822 15.77 -18.18 -16.86
C PHE A 822 15.01 -19.07 -15.85
N GLU A 823 15.42 -19.06 -14.59
CA GLU A 823 14.72 -19.71 -13.47
C GLU A 823 13.65 -18.79 -12.87
N GLY A 824 13.93 -17.49 -12.78
CA GLY A 824 13.03 -16.51 -12.16
C GLY A 824 13.29 -16.26 -10.66
N PHE A 825 12.35 -15.54 -10.05
CA PHE A 825 12.36 -15.13 -8.65
C PHE A 825 11.51 -16.06 -7.76
N ASP A 826 11.85 -16.15 -6.48
CA ASP A 826 11.08 -16.93 -5.50
C ASP A 826 9.86 -16.13 -4.99
N CYS A 827 9.98 -14.80 -4.95
CA CYS A 827 8.89 -13.89 -4.57
C CYS A 827 8.89 -12.61 -5.42
N ILE A 828 7.71 -12.16 -5.85
CA ILE A 828 7.47 -10.83 -6.39
C ILE A 828 6.59 -10.07 -5.41
N ILE A 829 7.00 -8.88 -5.03
CA ILE A 829 6.23 -8.03 -4.09
C ILE A 829 6.28 -6.58 -4.53
N GLY A 830 5.18 -5.85 -4.41
CA GLY A 830 5.18 -4.42 -4.75
C GLY A 830 3.81 -3.78 -4.87
N ASN A 831 3.85 -2.49 -5.20
CA ASN A 831 2.68 -1.66 -5.52
C ASN A 831 2.82 -1.14 -6.96
N PRO A 832 2.35 -1.89 -7.98
CA PRO A 832 2.45 -1.47 -9.38
C PRO A 832 1.66 -0.17 -9.64
N PRO A 833 2.02 0.63 -10.66
CA PRO A 833 1.38 1.92 -10.93
C PRO A 833 -0.11 1.81 -11.31
N TYR A 834 -0.90 2.86 -11.01
CA TYR A 834 -2.35 2.92 -11.29
C TYR A 834 -2.74 4.10 -12.21
N GLY A 835 -3.87 3.97 -12.92
CA GLY A 835 -4.48 5.09 -13.66
C GLY A 835 -3.68 5.61 -14.85
N VAL A 836 -2.61 4.91 -15.24
CA VAL A 836 -1.82 5.17 -16.45
C VAL A 836 -2.23 4.17 -17.52
N SER A 837 -2.50 4.67 -18.73
CA SER A 837 -2.79 3.85 -19.91
C SER A 837 -1.76 4.12 -21.00
N PHE A 838 -1.35 3.06 -21.70
CA PHE A 838 -0.48 3.18 -22.85
C PHE A 838 -1.22 3.82 -24.02
N LYS A 839 -0.54 4.70 -24.75
CA LYS A 839 -1.06 5.35 -25.96
C LYS A 839 -0.14 5.06 -27.15
N GLY A 840 -0.71 5.11 -28.36
CA GLY A 840 0.04 5.03 -29.62
C GLY A 840 0.83 3.72 -29.79
N GLU A 841 2.07 3.86 -30.24
CA GLU A 841 2.96 2.74 -30.59
C GLU A 841 3.35 1.88 -29.37
N LEU A 842 3.59 2.50 -28.21
CA LEU A 842 3.91 1.79 -26.95
C LEU A 842 2.81 0.78 -26.57
N ARG A 843 1.54 1.19 -26.70
CA ARG A 843 0.40 0.28 -26.45
C ARG A 843 0.45 -0.93 -27.38
N SER A 844 0.71 -0.69 -28.66
CA SER A 844 0.75 -1.76 -29.67
C SER A 844 1.83 -2.79 -29.34
N LYS A 845 2.99 -2.35 -28.85
CA LYS A 845 4.10 -3.24 -28.45
C LYS A 845 3.78 -4.04 -27.18
N ILE A 846 3.17 -3.41 -26.18
CA ILE A 846 2.80 -4.09 -24.93
C ILE A 846 1.70 -5.13 -25.18
N VAL A 847 0.67 -4.78 -25.95
CA VAL A 847 -0.39 -5.73 -26.33
C VAL A 847 0.17 -6.87 -27.19
N ALA A 848 1.14 -6.60 -28.07
CA ALA A 848 1.81 -7.65 -28.84
C ALA A 848 2.63 -8.61 -27.96
N GLN A 849 3.20 -8.12 -26.85
CA GLN A 849 4.03 -8.92 -25.95
C GLN A 849 3.22 -9.72 -24.92
N TRP A 850 2.15 -9.14 -24.37
CA TRP A 850 1.40 -9.71 -23.24
C TRP A 850 -0.03 -10.13 -23.59
N GLY A 851 -0.48 -9.84 -24.81
CA GLY A 851 -1.87 -10.02 -25.21
C GLY A 851 -2.77 -8.86 -24.77
N HIS A 852 -4.06 -8.99 -25.08
CA HIS A 852 -5.06 -7.98 -24.77
C HIS A 852 -5.63 -8.20 -23.36
N LEU A 853 -5.20 -7.37 -22.41
CA LEU A 853 -5.78 -7.30 -21.06
C LEU A 853 -6.89 -6.23 -20.99
N PRO A 854 -7.63 -6.11 -19.87
CA PRO A 854 -8.61 -5.04 -19.69
C PRO A 854 -7.92 -3.68 -19.77
N ASP A 855 -7.98 -3.08 -20.96
CA ASP A 855 -6.93 -2.25 -21.55
C ASP A 855 -6.88 -0.78 -21.04
N PHE A 856 -7.40 -0.57 -19.83
CA PHE A 856 -7.56 0.72 -19.18
C PHE A 856 -6.54 0.97 -18.07
N GLU A 857 -5.92 -0.08 -17.52
CA GLU A 857 -5.04 0.03 -16.34
C GLU A 857 -3.77 -0.82 -16.46
N ILE A 858 -2.62 -0.23 -16.13
CA ILE A 858 -1.30 -0.86 -16.28
C ILE A 858 -1.02 -2.01 -15.30
N TYR A 859 -1.64 -2.04 -14.12
CA TYR A 859 -1.36 -3.06 -13.09
C TYR A 859 -1.69 -4.49 -13.56
N TYR A 860 -2.65 -4.68 -14.49
CA TYR A 860 -2.96 -6.00 -15.04
C TYR A 860 -1.71 -6.62 -15.69
N TYR A 861 -0.94 -5.82 -16.41
CA TYR A 861 0.29 -6.25 -17.07
C TYR A 861 1.39 -6.60 -16.06
N PHE A 862 1.40 -5.99 -14.87
CA PHE A 862 2.36 -6.35 -13.81
C PHE A 862 2.02 -7.68 -13.13
N VAL A 863 0.73 -8.01 -13.01
CA VAL A 863 0.31 -9.35 -12.53
C VAL A 863 0.66 -10.43 -13.57
N GLU A 864 0.44 -10.15 -14.86
CA GLU A 864 0.88 -11.05 -15.94
C GLU A 864 2.40 -11.18 -15.97
N LEU A 865 3.16 -10.08 -15.91
CA LEU A 865 4.64 -10.11 -15.84
C LEU A 865 5.11 -11.05 -14.72
N ALA A 866 4.52 -10.94 -13.52
CA ALA A 866 4.88 -11.78 -12.37
C ALA A 866 4.76 -13.28 -12.69
N GLN A 867 3.75 -13.70 -13.45
CA GLN A 867 3.58 -15.09 -13.87
C GLN A 867 4.78 -15.60 -14.69
N PHE A 868 5.43 -14.75 -15.48
CA PHE A 868 6.58 -15.10 -16.32
C PHE A 868 7.93 -14.99 -15.61
N ILE A 869 8.05 -14.11 -14.62
CA ILE A 869 9.32 -13.87 -13.91
C ILE A 869 9.44 -14.64 -12.59
N LEU A 870 8.37 -15.26 -12.10
CA LEU A 870 8.40 -16.15 -10.95
C LEU A 870 8.85 -17.57 -11.33
N LYS A 871 9.50 -18.23 -10.36
CA LYS A 871 9.71 -19.68 -10.37
C LYS A 871 8.36 -20.41 -10.21
N PRO A 872 8.28 -21.71 -10.58
CA PRO A 872 7.18 -22.57 -10.15
C PRO A 872 6.95 -22.44 -8.65
N HIS A 873 5.69 -22.37 -8.22
CA HIS A 873 5.28 -22.16 -6.83
C HIS A 873 5.68 -20.81 -6.21
N GLY A 874 6.38 -19.92 -6.93
CA GLY A 874 6.79 -18.61 -6.42
C GLY A 874 5.61 -17.73 -5.97
N THR A 875 5.88 -16.86 -5.00
CA THR A 875 4.84 -16.06 -4.31
C THR A 875 4.70 -14.68 -4.95
N LEU A 876 3.47 -14.17 -5.06
CA LEU A 876 3.12 -12.83 -5.50
C LEU A 876 2.36 -12.08 -4.41
N GLY A 877 2.91 -10.95 -3.97
CA GLY A 877 2.29 -10.01 -3.04
C GLY A 877 2.06 -8.64 -3.69
N HIS A 878 0.84 -8.30 -4.10
CA HIS A 878 0.57 -7.02 -4.77
C HIS A 878 -0.55 -6.21 -4.11
N ILE A 879 -0.41 -4.88 -4.13
CA ILE A 879 -1.53 -3.95 -3.93
C ILE A 879 -2.00 -3.48 -5.30
N ILE A 880 -3.26 -3.71 -5.64
CA ILE A 880 -3.86 -3.25 -6.90
C ILE A 880 -5.22 -2.57 -6.65
N PRO A 881 -5.74 -1.76 -7.58
CA PRO A 881 -7.07 -1.16 -7.46
C PRO A 881 -8.16 -2.24 -7.39
N ASN A 882 -9.27 -1.99 -6.70
CA ASN A 882 -10.37 -2.97 -6.57
C ASN A 882 -11.20 -3.16 -7.86
N SER A 883 -10.92 -2.39 -8.91
CA SER A 883 -11.73 -2.36 -10.15
C SER A 883 -11.83 -3.72 -10.83
N TRP A 884 -10.78 -4.55 -10.75
CA TRP A 884 -10.79 -5.92 -11.30
C TRP A 884 -11.77 -6.85 -10.59
N LEU A 885 -12.32 -6.51 -9.42
CA LEU A 885 -13.34 -7.33 -8.76
C LEU A 885 -14.70 -7.26 -9.47
N PHE A 886 -15.03 -6.13 -10.09
CA PHE A 886 -16.37 -5.86 -10.63
C PHE A 886 -16.38 -5.34 -12.08
N ASN A 887 -15.22 -5.15 -12.70
CA ASN A 887 -15.14 -4.77 -14.11
C ASN A 887 -15.47 -5.98 -15.00
N MET A 888 -16.50 -5.86 -15.84
CA MET A 888 -16.91 -6.92 -16.76
C MET A 888 -15.82 -7.30 -17.76
N ASN A 889 -14.98 -6.34 -18.19
CA ASN A 889 -13.87 -6.61 -19.10
C ASN A 889 -12.77 -7.47 -18.44
N ALA A 890 -12.73 -7.53 -17.10
CA ALA A 890 -11.76 -8.33 -16.34
C ALA A 890 -12.25 -9.76 -16.03
N SER A 891 -13.35 -10.22 -16.64
CA SER A 891 -13.90 -11.57 -16.41
C SER A 891 -12.91 -12.69 -16.78
N SER A 892 -12.22 -12.56 -17.92
CA SER A 892 -11.19 -13.53 -18.32
C SER A 892 -9.95 -13.46 -17.42
N PHE A 893 -9.62 -12.27 -16.92
CA PHE A 893 -8.51 -12.08 -15.98
C PHE A 893 -8.78 -12.79 -14.65
N ARG A 894 -9.98 -12.63 -14.08
CA ARG A 894 -10.41 -13.35 -12.86
C ARG A 894 -10.36 -14.87 -13.01
N VAL A 895 -10.83 -15.39 -14.15
CA VAL A 895 -10.75 -16.83 -14.46
C VAL A 895 -9.30 -17.29 -14.61
N ASN A 896 -8.46 -16.50 -15.27
CA ASN A 896 -7.02 -16.77 -15.40
C ASN A 896 -6.36 -16.86 -14.00
N LEU A 897 -6.67 -15.90 -13.10
CA LEU A 897 -6.19 -15.95 -11.72
C LEU A 897 -6.53 -17.29 -11.03
N LEU A 898 -7.79 -17.74 -11.10
CA LEU A 898 -8.20 -19.02 -10.49
C LEU A 898 -7.55 -20.26 -11.11
N ASN A 899 -7.01 -20.16 -12.33
CA ASN A 899 -6.45 -21.31 -13.05
C ASN A 899 -4.94 -21.40 -12.95
N HIS A 900 -4.24 -20.28 -12.71
CA HIS A 900 -2.77 -20.26 -12.65
C HIS A 900 -2.20 -19.83 -11.30
N TRP A 901 -3.06 -19.42 -10.36
CA TRP A 901 -2.64 -18.98 -9.04
C TRP A 901 -3.39 -19.74 -7.97
N GLU A 902 -2.70 -20.07 -6.89
CA GLU A 902 -3.26 -20.43 -5.59
C GLU A 902 -3.39 -19.15 -4.76
N ILE A 903 -4.61 -18.63 -4.59
CA ILE A 903 -4.89 -17.37 -3.89
C ILE A 903 -5.00 -17.66 -2.39
N LYS A 904 -3.90 -17.45 -1.67
CA LYS A 904 -3.82 -17.70 -0.22
C LYS A 904 -4.65 -16.69 0.57
N GLU A 905 -4.59 -15.41 0.17
CA GLU A 905 -5.33 -14.35 0.83
C GLU A 905 -5.67 -13.21 -0.14
N LEU A 906 -6.93 -12.80 -0.12
CA LEU A 906 -7.44 -11.60 -0.78
C LEU A 906 -8.10 -10.70 0.27
N LEU A 907 -7.59 -9.48 0.42
CA LEU A 907 -8.17 -8.45 1.26
C LEU A 907 -8.85 -7.41 0.37
N ASP A 908 -10.17 -7.34 0.43
CA ASP A 908 -10.94 -6.29 -0.25
C ASP A 908 -11.03 -5.06 0.67
N CYS A 909 -10.33 -3.98 0.29
CA CYS A 909 -10.33 -2.71 1.03
C CYS A 909 -11.29 -1.69 0.41
N SER A 910 -12.41 -2.14 -0.17
CA SER A 910 -13.37 -1.24 -0.83
C SER A 910 -14.10 -0.28 0.11
N GLN A 911 -14.25 -0.62 1.40
CA GLN A 911 -15.04 0.16 2.37
C GLN A 911 -14.29 1.34 2.97
N PHE A 912 -12.96 1.26 3.06
CA PHE A 912 -12.10 2.33 3.58
C PHE A 912 -10.95 2.69 2.63
N ASN A 913 -10.29 3.83 2.85
CA ASN A 913 -9.12 4.21 2.07
C ASN A 913 -7.86 3.73 2.80
N ILE A 914 -6.96 3.07 2.08
CA ILE A 914 -5.66 2.67 2.63
C ILE A 914 -4.54 3.68 2.33
N PHE A 915 -4.81 4.64 1.42
CA PHE A 915 -3.92 5.73 1.07
C PHE A 915 -4.61 7.07 1.36
N GLU A 916 -3.99 7.95 2.15
CA GLU A 916 -4.57 9.25 2.52
C GLU A 916 -4.71 10.21 1.32
N SER A 917 -3.77 10.15 0.37
CA SER A 917 -3.64 11.13 -0.72
C SER A 917 -4.40 10.76 -2.00
N VAL A 918 -5.03 9.58 -2.07
CA VAL A 918 -5.64 9.06 -3.30
C VAL A 918 -7.02 8.47 -3.02
N THR A 919 -8.02 8.82 -3.84
CA THR A 919 -9.40 8.32 -3.73
C THR A 919 -9.60 6.93 -4.37
N VAL A 920 -8.53 6.21 -4.68
CA VAL A 920 -8.59 4.88 -5.29
C VAL A 920 -8.79 3.86 -4.18
N ARG A 921 -9.75 2.95 -4.39
CA ARG A 921 -9.98 1.79 -3.51
C ARG A 921 -9.16 0.62 -4.01
N ASN A 922 -8.68 -0.22 -3.09
CA ASN A 922 -7.66 -1.22 -3.39
C ASN A 922 -8.04 -2.62 -2.89
N THR A 923 -7.31 -3.60 -3.41
CA THR A 923 -7.23 -4.97 -2.91
C THR A 923 -5.78 -5.30 -2.62
N VAL A 924 -5.52 -6.02 -1.53
CA VAL A 924 -4.21 -6.62 -1.24
C VAL A 924 -4.29 -8.11 -1.54
N LEU A 925 -3.36 -8.60 -2.36
CA LEU A 925 -3.31 -9.97 -2.84
C LEU A 925 -2.04 -10.66 -2.36
N ASN A 926 -2.18 -11.88 -1.85
CA ASN A 926 -1.09 -12.81 -1.59
C ASN A 926 -1.42 -14.16 -2.25
N MET A 927 -0.64 -14.54 -3.25
CA MET A 927 -0.93 -15.68 -4.13
C MET A 927 0.35 -16.46 -4.45
N GLN A 928 0.24 -17.72 -4.83
CA GLN A 928 1.37 -18.54 -5.29
C GLN A 928 1.12 -19.07 -6.70
N LEU A 929 2.16 -19.14 -7.52
CA LEU A 929 2.04 -19.66 -8.87
C LEU A 929 1.72 -21.16 -8.84
N SER A 930 0.65 -21.59 -9.49
CA SER A 930 0.16 -22.97 -9.43
C SER A 930 -0.25 -23.47 -10.81
N HIS A 931 0.17 -24.68 -11.16
CA HIS A 931 -0.27 -25.34 -12.40
C HIS A 931 -1.74 -25.78 -12.36
N ASN A 932 -2.30 -26.01 -11.17
CA ASN A 932 -3.68 -26.46 -10.98
C ASN A 932 -4.63 -25.30 -10.63
N GLY A 933 -4.08 -24.11 -10.33
CA GLY A 933 -4.85 -22.96 -9.87
C GLY A 933 -5.35 -23.10 -8.42
N SER A 934 -6.43 -22.36 -8.12
CA SER A 934 -7.09 -22.33 -6.80
C SER A 934 -8.36 -23.15 -6.80
N GLU A 935 -8.46 -24.13 -5.90
CA GLU A 935 -9.74 -24.79 -5.57
C GLU A 935 -10.56 -23.96 -4.56
N THR A 936 -9.86 -23.28 -3.65
CA THR A 936 -10.43 -22.34 -2.69
C THR A 936 -9.60 -21.06 -2.64
N VAL A 937 -10.24 -19.95 -2.33
CA VAL A 937 -9.62 -18.64 -2.14
C VAL A 937 -9.82 -18.20 -0.70
N GLY A 938 -8.74 -17.88 -0.01
CA GLY A 938 -8.78 -17.29 1.32
C GLY A 938 -9.12 -15.79 1.25
N PHE A 939 -10.00 -15.31 2.11
CA PHE A 939 -10.38 -13.89 2.19
C PHE A 939 -10.79 -13.47 3.61
N ARG A 940 -10.79 -12.17 3.89
CA ARG A 940 -11.32 -11.61 5.15
C ARG A 940 -12.55 -10.77 4.87
N LYS A 941 -13.54 -10.82 5.77
CA LYS A 941 -14.85 -10.19 5.58
C LYS A 941 -14.78 -8.68 5.69
N THR A 942 -14.86 -7.99 4.57
CA THR A 942 -14.73 -6.52 4.51
C THR A 942 -15.85 -5.77 5.24
N ASN A 943 -17.04 -6.34 5.34
CA ASN A 943 -18.18 -5.69 6.01
C ASN A 943 -18.04 -5.63 7.55
N CYS A 944 -16.98 -6.22 8.11
CA CYS A 944 -16.68 -6.19 9.54
C CYS A 944 -15.57 -5.20 9.91
N ALA A 945 -15.03 -4.44 8.96
CA ALA A 945 -13.89 -3.56 9.18
C ALA A 945 -14.06 -2.19 8.49
N ASP A 946 -13.74 -1.12 9.23
CA ASP A 946 -13.74 0.27 8.75
C ASP A 946 -12.31 0.80 8.48
N LYS A 947 -11.29 0.02 8.83
CA LYS A 947 -9.87 0.32 8.58
C LYS A 947 -9.08 -0.93 8.26
N PHE A 948 -7.91 -0.77 7.64
CA PHE A 948 -7.04 -1.89 7.26
C PHE A 948 -6.57 -2.71 8.47
N SER A 949 -6.26 -2.06 9.58
CA SER A 949 -5.83 -2.72 10.82
C SER A 949 -6.89 -3.66 11.39
N GLU A 950 -8.17 -3.29 11.29
CA GLU A 950 -9.28 -4.15 11.71
C GLU A 950 -9.45 -5.32 10.75
N LEU A 951 -9.36 -5.08 9.44
CA LEU A 951 -9.52 -6.12 8.43
C LEU A 951 -8.50 -7.25 8.57
N ILE A 952 -7.25 -6.94 8.92
CA ILE A 952 -6.20 -7.95 9.10
C ILE A 952 -6.30 -8.71 10.43
N GLU A 953 -7.10 -8.22 11.38
CA GLU A 953 -7.42 -8.90 12.65
C GLU A 953 -8.59 -9.89 12.52
N GLU A 954 -9.47 -9.72 11.51
CA GLU A 954 -10.61 -10.61 11.26
C GLU A 954 -10.17 -12.02 10.83
N ASP A 955 -10.89 -13.06 11.23
CA ASP A 955 -10.54 -14.44 10.85
C ASP A 955 -10.53 -14.65 9.32
N LEU A 956 -9.58 -15.46 8.85
CA LEU A 956 -9.51 -15.87 7.44
C LEU A 956 -10.62 -16.87 7.13
N ASP A 957 -11.48 -16.53 6.17
CA ASP A 957 -12.55 -17.38 5.64
C ASP A 957 -12.19 -17.90 4.24
N TYR A 958 -12.93 -18.87 3.72
CA TYR A 958 -12.63 -19.53 2.45
C TYR A 958 -13.85 -19.62 1.55
N ILE A 959 -13.66 -19.29 0.27
CA ILE A 959 -14.67 -19.46 -0.76
C ILE A 959 -14.19 -20.42 -1.85
N LYS A 960 -15.07 -21.31 -2.31
CA LYS A 960 -14.75 -22.28 -3.36
C LYS A 960 -14.67 -21.62 -4.75
N LYS A 961 -13.84 -22.19 -5.62
CA LYS A 961 -13.68 -21.80 -7.03
C LYS A 961 -15.01 -21.71 -7.77
N GLU A 962 -15.86 -22.73 -7.63
CA GLU A 962 -17.20 -22.80 -8.25
C GLU A 962 -18.06 -21.58 -7.89
N ASN A 963 -17.96 -21.10 -6.65
CA ASN A 963 -18.72 -19.96 -6.18
C ASN A 963 -18.25 -18.64 -6.79
N LEU A 964 -16.93 -18.47 -6.92
CA LEU A 964 -16.35 -17.30 -7.57
C LEU A 964 -16.57 -17.29 -9.08
N LEU A 965 -16.62 -18.46 -9.73
CA LEU A 965 -16.98 -18.58 -11.14
C LEU A 965 -18.45 -18.19 -11.37
N ALA A 966 -19.37 -18.60 -10.49
CA ALA A 966 -20.77 -18.17 -10.54
C ALA A 966 -20.94 -16.66 -10.34
N LEU A 967 -20.06 -16.04 -9.54
CA LEU A 967 -20.02 -14.60 -9.30
C LEU A 967 -18.99 -13.87 -10.17
N ASN A 968 -18.53 -14.46 -11.28
CA ASN A 968 -17.41 -13.91 -12.05
C ASN A 968 -17.67 -12.51 -12.62
N GLN A 969 -18.90 -11.99 -12.63
CA GLN A 969 -19.14 -10.60 -13.00
C GLN A 969 -18.83 -9.60 -11.86
N ASN A 970 -18.90 -10.03 -10.60
CA ASN A 970 -18.67 -9.20 -9.43
C ASN A 970 -18.19 -10.00 -8.20
N TRP A 971 -16.88 -10.19 -8.09
CA TRP A 971 -16.25 -10.81 -6.92
C TRP A 971 -16.37 -9.98 -5.65
N GLY A 972 -16.56 -8.65 -5.73
CA GLY A 972 -16.71 -7.80 -4.53
C GLY A 972 -17.92 -8.19 -3.67
N LEU A 973 -18.96 -8.78 -4.28
CA LEU A 973 -20.09 -9.32 -3.53
C LEU A 973 -19.75 -10.62 -2.80
N ALA A 974 -18.86 -11.44 -3.38
CA ALA A 974 -18.44 -12.70 -2.77
C ALA A 974 -17.72 -12.49 -1.42
N PHE A 975 -17.03 -11.37 -1.25
CA PHE A 975 -16.25 -11.06 -0.04
C PHE A 975 -16.99 -10.20 0.98
N SER A 976 -18.09 -9.55 0.57
CA SER A 976 -18.88 -8.65 1.43
C SER A 976 -20.24 -9.21 1.85
N ARG A 977 -20.74 -10.26 1.18
CA ARG A 977 -22.05 -10.87 1.47
C ARG A 977 -21.91 -12.09 2.38
N LYS A 978 -23.00 -12.40 3.08
CA LYS A 978 -23.08 -13.61 3.89
C LYS A 978 -23.12 -14.85 2.99
N LYS A 979 -22.65 -15.98 3.52
CA LYS A 979 -22.55 -17.25 2.79
C LYS A 979 -23.93 -17.71 2.25
N GLU A 980 -24.97 -17.54 3.06
CA GLU A 980 -26.35 -17.91 2.74
C GLU A 980 -26.87 -17.14 1.51
N VAL A 981 -26.50 -15.86 1.38
CA VAL A 981 -26.86 -15.03 0.22
C VAL A 981 -26.20 -15.57 -1.05
N ILE A 982 -24.93 -15.97 -0.97
CA ILE A 982 -24.17 -16.49 -2.11
C ILE A 982 -24.76 -17.84 -2.57
N GLU A 983 -25.09 -18.72 -1.63
CA GLU A 983 -25.72 -20.02 -1.90
C GLU A 983 -27.09 -19.83 -2.57
N LEU A 984 -27.89 -18.85 -2.13
CA LEU A 984 -29.16 -18.49 -2.78
C LEU A 984 -28.97 -17.97 -4.20
N VAL A 985 -28.01 -17.07 -4.43
CA VAL A 985 -27.70 -16.57 -5.78
C VAL A 985 -27.31 -17.71 -6.72
N GLN A 986 -26.57 -18.70 -6.24
CA GLN A 986 -26.20 -19.89 -7.04
C GLN A 986 -27.38 -20.78 -7.35
N LYS A 987 -28.24 -21.03 -6.37
CA LYS A 987 -29.47 -21.81 -6.56
C LYS A 987 -30.32 -21.19 -7.66
N ILE A 988 -30.44 -19.86 -7.68
CA ILE A 988 -31.12 -19.11 -8.74
C ILE A 988 -30.37 -19.24 -10.08
N ASN A 989 -29.03 -19.13 -10.09
CA ASN A 989 -28.22 -19.16 -11.30
C ASN A 989 -28.14 -20.55 -11.98
N ASN A 990 -28.29 -21.63 -11.22
CA ASN A 990 -28.30 -23.01 -11.75
C ASN A 990 -29.57 -23.37 -12.55
N SER A 991 -30.42 -22.39 -12.87
CA SER A 991 -31.65 -22.59 -13.65
C SER A 991 -31.37 -22.85 -15.14
N TYR A 992 -32.33 -23.50 -15.81
CA TYR A 992 -32.17 -24.19 -17.10
C TYR A 992 -31.73 -23.34 -18.30
N SER A 993 -32.17 -22.08 -18.42
CA SER A 993 -31.88 -21.21 -19.58
C SER A 993 -31.79 -19.76 -19.16
N CYS A 994 -31.11 -18.91 -19.94
CA CYS A 994 -31.09 -17.46 -19.69
C CYS A 994 -32.05 -16.73 -20.63
N VAL A 995 -32.40 -15.49 -20.29
CA VAL A 995 -33.31 -14.66 -21.09
C VAL A 995 -32.85 -14.58 -22.55
N SER A 996 -31.55 -14.43 -22.83
CA SER A 996 -31.08 -14.32 -24.22
C SER A 996 -31.19 -15.60 -25.06
N ASN A 997 -31.24 -16.79 -24.43
CA ASN A 997 -31.47 -18.06 -25.12
C ASN A 997 -32.91 -18.15 -25.64
N LEU A 998 -33.85 -17.65 -24.84
CA LEU A 998 -35.27 -17.64 -25.20
C LEU A 998 -35.56 -16.38 -26.03
N PHE A 999 -35.25 -15.19 -25.56
CA PHE A 999 -35.48 -13.92 -26.25
C PHE A 999 -34.19 -13.35 -26.88
N PRO A 1000 -33.85 -13.69 -28.14
CA PRO A 1000 -32.59 -13.24 -28.75
C PRO A 1000 -32.59 -11.74 -29.10
N GLU A 1001 -33.77 -11.16 -29.37
CA GLU A 1001 -33.91 -9.77 -29.80
C GLU A 1001 -34.15 -8.83 -28.61
N ILE A 1002 -33.06 -8.41 -27.99
CA ILE A 1002 -33.04 -7.48 -26.84
C ILE A 1002 -32.24 -6.23 -27.22
N SER A 1003 -32.82 -5.05 -26.96
CA SER A 1003 -32.19 -3.76 -27.25
C SER A 1003 -32.39 -2.77 -26.11
N GLN A 1004 -31.53 -1.76 -26.03
CA GLN A 1004 -31.81 -0.51 -25.33
C GLN A 1004 -32.61 0.44 -26.24
N GLY A 1005 -33.22 1.47 -25.66
CA GLY A 1005 -33.80 2.59 -26.42
C GLY A 1005 -32.81 3.31 -27.34
N LEU A 1006 -33.33 4.23 -28.14
CA LEU A 1006 -32.53 5.01 -29.09
C LEU A 1006 -31.80 6.16 -28.39
N ILE A 1007 -30.68 6.62 -28.94
CA ILE A 1007 -29.99 7.84 -28.49
C ILE A 1007 -30.21 8.91 -29.56
N ALA A 1008 -31.08 9.87 -29.27
CA ALA A 1008 -31.39 10.96 -30.19
C ALA A 1008 -30.19 11.91 -30.40
N TYR A 1009 -29.41 12.14 -29.33
CA TYR A 1009 -28.34 13.14 -29.29
C TYR A 1009 -27.01 12.59 -28.79
N ASP A 1010 -25.92 12.73 -29.56
CA ASP A 1010 -24.57 12.31 -29.16
C ASP A 1010 -23.48 13.19 -29.80
N LYS A 1011 -22.69 13.86 -28.95
CA LYS A 1011 -21.57 14.72 -29.37
C LYS A 1011 -20.48 13.96 -30.13
N TYR A 1012 -20.30 12.66 -29.83
CA TYR A 1012 -19.26 11.83 -30.46
C TYR A 1012 -19.66 11.35 -31.85
N LYS A 1013 -20.92 11.56 -32.25
CA LYS A 1013 -21.46 11.24 -33.58
C LYS A 1013 -21.52 12.44 -34.53
N GLY A 1014 -20.91 13.58 -34.16
CA GLY A 1014 -20.76 14.74 -35.04
C GLY A 1014 -21.94 15.72 -35.05
N GLN A 1015 -22.91 15.58 -34.14
CA GLN A 1015 -23.98 16.56 -33.98
C GLN A 1015 -23.47 17.86 -33.31
N SER A 1016 -23.97 19.01 -33.78
CA SER A 1016 -23.56 20.31 -33.23
C SER A 1016 -24.10 20.50 -31.80
N LYS A 1017 -23.36 21.28 -31.00
CA LYS A 1017 -23.76 21.63 -29.62
C LYS A 1017 -25.17 22.23 -29.57
N GLU A 1018 -25.52 23.04 -30.59
CA GLU A 1018 -26.84 23.67 -30.70
C GLU A 1018 -27.99 22.67 -30.89
N ILE A 1019 -27.81 21.63 -31.71
CA ILE A 1019 -28.83 20.57 -31.93
C ILE A 1019 -29.11 19.82 -30.62
N ILE A 1020 -28.06 19.52 -29.86
CA ILE A 1020 -28.14 18.79 -28.59
C ILE A 1020 -28.84 19.66 -27.52
N GLU A 1021 -28.40 20.91 -27.35
CA GLU A 1021 -28.95 21.83 -26.34
C GLU A 1021 -30.43 22.18 -26.62
N LYS A 1022 -30.80 22.36 -27.88
CA LYS A 1022 -32.19 22.67 -28.27
C LYS A 1022 -33.09 21.43 -28.36
N ARG A 1023 -32.55 20.21 -28.21
CA ARG A 1023 -33.25 18.94 -28.45
C ARG A 1023 -34.11 18.99 -29.72
N ALA A 1024 -33.48 19.27 -30.86
CA ALA A 1024 -34.14 19.62 -32.13
C ALA A 1024 -35.18 18.61 -32.67
N TYR A 1025 -35.13 17.34 -32.26
CA TYR A 1025 -36.04 16.28 -32.69
C TYR A 1025 -37.20 16.02 -31.72
N HIS A 1026 -37.26 16.70 -30.57
CA HIS A 1026 -38.32 16.51 -29.59
C HIS A 1026 -39.31 17.67 -29.59
N PHE A 1027 -40.60 17.35 -29.46
CA PHE A 1027 -41.69 18.30 -29.52
C PHE A 1027 -42.63 18.07 -28.33
N LYS A 1028 -43.15 19.17 -27.75
CA LYS A 1028 -44.15 19.10 -26.67
C LYS A 1028 -45.58 18.95 -27.19
N GLU A 1029 -45.82 19.40 -28.42
CA GLU A 1029 -47.11 19.32 -29.09
C GLU A 1029 -47.04 18.31 -30.23
N TYR A 1030 -48.14 17.59 -30.45
CA TYR A 1030 -48.23 16.61 -31.53
C TYR A 1030 -48.26 17.30 -32.90
N LYS A 1031 -47.54 16.71 -33.86
CA LYS A 1031 -47.61 17.02 -35.30
C LYS A 1031 -47.67 15.71 -36.07
N ASP A 1032 -48.23 15.77 -37.27
CA ASP A 1032 -48.36 14.58 -38.11
C ASP A 1032 -46.99 13.94 -38.39
N GLY A 1033 -46.90 12.62 -38.21
CA GLY A 1033 -45.65 11.86 -38.30
C GLY A 1033 -44.84 11.72 -37.01
N LEU A 1034 -45.10 12.50 -35.95
CA LEU A 1034 -44.38 12.38 -34.68
C LEU A 1034 -44.81 11.14 -33.88
N LYS A 1035 -43.86 10.57 -33.13
CA LYS A 1035 -44.07 9.36 -32.33
C LYS A 1035 -44.07 9.68 -30.84
N LYS A 1036 -44.91 8.99 -30.05
CA LYS A 1036 -44.98 9.18 -28.59
C LYS A 1036 -43.64 8.78 -27.97
N TRP A 1037 -43.09 9.65 -27.11
CA TRP A 1037 -41.82 9.44 -26.41
C TRP A 1037 -42.05 8.96 -24.97
N LEU A 1038 -41.44 7.83 -24.61
CA LEU A 1038 -41.45 7.29 -23.26
C LEU A 1038 -40.14 7.57 -22.55
N TRP A 1039 -40.28 7.92 -21.28
CA TRP A 1039 -39.20 7.98 -20.30
C TRP A 1039 -39.25 6.77 -19.36
N GLY A 1040 -38.13 6.43 -18.73
CA GLY A 1040 -38.07 5.36 -17.73
C GLY A 1040 -39.11 5.49 -16.61
N GLN A 1041 -39.48 6.71 -16.23
CA GLN A 1041 -40.51 6.97 -15.20
C GLN A 1041 -41.94 6.57 -15.61
N ASP A 1042 -42.21 6.42 -16.92
CA ASP A 1042 -43.54 6.08 -17.44
C ASP A 1042 -43.85 4.58 -17.27
N VAL A 1043 -42.82 3.77 -17.00
CA VAL A 1043 -42.90 2.33 -16.74
C VAL A 1043 -42.85 2.06 -15.24
N THR A 1044 -43.87 1.35 -14.76
CA THR A 1044 -43.99 0.84 -13.39
C THR A 1044 -44.31 -0.66 -13.44
N ARG A 1045 -44.27 -1.37 -12.30
CA ARG A 1045 -44.52 -2.83 -12.26
C ARG A 1045 -45.87 -3.14 -12.92
N TYR A 1046 -45.90 -3.97 -13.95
CA TYR A 1046 -47.12 -4.36 -14.67
C TYR A 1046 -47.96 -3.20 -15.26
N ASN A 1047 -47.41 -2.00 -15.40
CA ASN A 1047 -48.19 -0.87 -15.91
C ASN A 1047 -47.34 0.17 -16.64
N LEU A 1048 -47.86 0.64 -17.78
CA LEU A 1048 -47.34 1.75 -18.56
C LEU A 1048 -48.33 2.91 -18.52
N LYS A 1049 -47.88 4.09 -18.10
CA LYS A 1049 -48.66 5.33 -18.20
C LYS A 1049 -47.81 6.42 -18.85
N TRP A 1050 -48.05 6.66 -20.14
CA TRP A 1050 -47.39 7.74 -20.85
C TRP A 1050 -47.74 9.10 -20.22
N ASN A 1051 -46.73 9.92 -19.96
CA ASN A 1051 -46.87 11.20 -19.27
C ASN A 1051 -47.43 12.34 -20.13
N GLY A 1052 -47.58 12.14 -21.45
CA GLY A 1052 -48.12 13.15 -22.36
C GLY A 1052 -47.20 14.34 -22.66
N GLN A 1053 -45.92 14.28 -22.27
CA GLN A 1053 -45.04 15.45 -22.27
C GLN A 1053 -44.30 15.69 -23.58
N GLU A 1054 -43.89 14.62 -24.27
CA GLU A 1054 -42.99 14.72 -25.42
C GLU A 1054 -43.36 13.72 -26.53
N TYR A 1055 -43.06 14.16 -27.75
CA TYR A 1055 -43.05 13.37 -28.97
C TYR A 1055 -41.68 13.49 -29.64
N ILE A 1056 -41.31 12.50 -30.44
CA ILE A 1056 -40.06 12.49 -31.19
C ILE A 1056 -40.32 12.42 -32.70
N ASP A 1057 -39.56 13.19 -33.46
CA ASP A 1057 -39.39 13.01 -34.90
C ASP A 1057 -38.31 11.95 -35.16
N TYR A 1058 -38.74 10.75 -35.54
CA TYR A 1058 -37.82 9.64 -35.81
C TYR A 1058 -37.29 9.74 -37.25
N CYS A 1059 -36.12 10.36 -37.41
CA CYS A 1059 -35.51 10.68 -38.70
C CYS A 1059 -34.02 10.30 -38.78
N ASP A 1060 -33.43 10.41 -39.98
CA ASP A 1060 -32.01 10.10 -40.25
C ASP A 1060 -31.01 10.94 -39.44
N GLY A 1061 -31.47 12.05 -38.83
CA GLY A 1061 -30.65 12.92 -37.98
C GLY A 1061 -30.37 12.36 -36.58
N ILE A 1062 -31.06 11.29 -36.15
CA ILE A 1062 -30.87 10.65 -34.85
C ILE A 1062 -29.47 10.04 -34.75
N ALA A 1063 -28.78 10.29 -33.64
CA ALA A 1063 -27.38 9.87 -33.47
C ALA A 1063 -27.16 8.35 -33.40
N ASN A 1064 -28.07 7.63 -32.75
CA ASN A 1064 -28.02 6.17 -32.62
C ASN A 1064 -29.44 5.58 -32.68
N PRO A 1065 -30.02 5.45 -33.90
CA PRO A 1065 -31.35 4.91 -34.07
C PRO A 1065 -31.39 3.41 -33.72
N ARG A 1066 -32.59 2.90 -33.47
CA ARG A 1066 -32.88 1.45 -33.36
C ARG A 1066 -33.88 1.07 -34.43
N GLU A 1067 -33.79 -0.14 -34.96
CA GLU A 1067 -34.76 -0.63 -35.95
C GLU A 1067 -36.21 -0.46 -35.43
N PRO A 1068 -37.16 0.01 -36.25
CA PRO A 1068 -38.54 0.25 -35.83
C PRO A 1068 -39.22 -0.95 -35.16
N LYS A 1069 -38.81 -2.18 -35.46
CA LYS A 1069 -39.30 -3.40 -34.82
C LYS A 1069 -39.20 -3.37 -33.28
N PHE A 1070 -38.25 -2.63 -32.70
CA PHE A 1070 -38.11 -2.48 -31.25
C PHE A 1070 -39.18 -1.58 -30.60
N PHE A 1071 -39.95 -0.84 -31.40
CA PHE A 1071 -40.95 0.11 -30.92
C PHE A 1071 -42.38 -0.28 -31.32
N LEU A 1072 -42.53 -1.40 -32.03
CA LEU A 1072 -43.78 -1.86 -32.63
C LEU A 1072 -44.18 -3.23 -32.07
N GLY A 1073 -45.48 -3.45 -31.94
CA GLY A 1073 -46.03 -4.74 -31.51
C GLY A 1073 -45.78 -5.08 -30.03
N SER A 1074 -46.20 -6.29 -29.65
CA SER A 1074 -46.07 -6.79 -28.29
C SER A 1074 -44.62 -6.96 -27.88
N ARG A 1075 -44.23 -6.31 -26.79
CA ARG A 1075 -42.86 -6.33 -26.25
C ARG A 1075 -42.86 -6.05 -24.76
N LEU A 1076 -41.83 -6.50 -24.07
CA LEU A 1076 -41.59 -6.16 -22.67
C LEU A 1076 -40.67 -4.94 -22.60
N LEU A 1077 -41.04 -3.97 -21.76
CA LEU A 1077 -40.19 -2.85 -21.37
C LEU A 1077 -39.68 -3.07 -19.95
N VAL A 1078 -38.38 -2.90 -19.74
CA VAL A 1078 -37.72 -2.98 -18.42
C VAL A 1078 -37.02 -1.67 -18.13
N ARG A 1079 -37.28 -1.07 -16.97
CA ARG A 1079 -36.65 0.18 -16.55
C ARG A 1079 -35.21 -0.04 -16.14
N GLU A 1080 -34.29 0.78 -16.67
CA GLU A 1080 -32.86 0.68 -16.37
C GLU A 1080 -32.57 1.00 -14.89
N ILE A 1081 -33.24 2.00 -14.30
CA ILE A 1081 -33.08 2.35 -12.87
C ILE A 1081 -33.93 1.42 -12.00
N THR A 1082 -33.29 0.73 -11.05
CA THR A 1082 -33.86 -0.38 -10.28
C THR A 1082 -34.13 -0.07 -8.80
N ASN A 1083 -34.47 1.19 -8.46
CA ASN A 1083 -34.76 1.58 -7.07
C ASN A 1083 -36.27 1.73 -6.80
N PRO A 1084 -36.85 1.02 -5.81
CA PRO A 1084 -36.25 -0.04 -4.99
C PRO A 1084 -36.21 -1.44 -5.61
N SER A 1085 -36.88 -1.65 -6.75
CA SER A 1085 -36.96 -2.95 -7.42
C SER A 1085 -36.87 -2.83 -8.93
N ILE A 1086 -36.85 -3.98 -9.61
CA ILE A 1086 -36.97 -4.03 -11.07
C ILE A 1086 -38.41 -3.68 -11.47
N TYR A 1087 -38.54 -2.85 -12.51
CA TYR A 1087 -39.82 -2.46 -13.09
C TYR A 1087 -39.95 -2.99 -14.51
N ALA A 1088 -40.91 -3.87 -14.75
CA ALA A 1088 -41.21 -4.38 -16.08
C ALA A 1088 -42.71 -4.31 -16.40
N THR A 1089 -43.04 -4.08 -17.67
CA THR A 1089 -44.43 -4.13 -18.18
C THR A 1089 -44.45 -4.52 -19.65
N ILE A 1090 -45.56 -5.11 -20.09
CA ILE A 1090 -45.81 -5.42 -21.50
C ILE A 1090 -46.51 -4.22 -22.15
N VAL A 1091 -46.20 -3.98 -23.42
CA VAL A 1091 -46.83 -2.97 -24.25
C VAL A 1091 -47.06 -3.51 -25.66
N ASP A 1092 -48.24 -3.24 -26.22
CA ASP A 1092 -48.61 -3.61 -27.59
C ASP A 1092 -48.64 -2.41 -28.54
N GLU A 1093 -48.77 -1.20 -28.00
CA GLU A 1093 -48.85 0.06 -28.75
C GLU A 1093 -47.47 0.56 -29.23
N GLU A 1094 -47.47 1.39 -30.28
CA GLU A 1094 -46.28 2.04 -30.82
C GLU A 1094 -45.78 3.15 -29.86
N TYR A 1095 -44.58 2.96 -29.31
CA TYR A 1095 -43.91 3.90 -28.43
C TYR A 1095 -42.40 3.86 -28.63
N TYR A 1096 -41.78 5.05 -28.73
CA TYR A 1096 -40.35 5.22 -28.85
C TYR A 1096 -39.79 5.64 -27.50
N ASN A 1097 -38.61 5.15 -27.13
CA ASN A 1097 -38.06 5.37 -25.79
C ASN A 1097 -36.57 5.69 -25.79
N ASP A 1098 -36.15 6.39 -24.74
CA ASP A 1098 -34.76 6.67 -24.44
C ASP A 1098 -34.04 5.42 -23.90
N PRO A 1099 -32.70 5.45 -23.76
CA PRO A 1099 -31.91 4.33 -23.27
C PRO A 1099 -32.24 3.90 -21.83
N SER A 1100 -32.97 4.71 -21.06
CA SER A 1100 -33.44 4.33 -19.72
C SER A 1100 -34.49 3.20 -19.70
N LEU A 1101 -34.94 2.75 -20.88
CA LEU A 1101 -35.80 1.58 -21.06
C LEU A 1101 -35.11 0.53 -21.95
N LEU A 1102 -35.02 -0.69 -21.43
CA LEU A 1102 -34.62 -1.90 -22.15
C LEU A 1102 -35.85 -2.57 -22.75
N ILE A 1103 -35.66 -3.22 -23.89
CA ILE A 1103 -36.72 -3.77 -24.74
C ILE A 1103 -36.41 -5.23 -24.99
N VAL A 1104 -37.39 -6.10 -24.74
CA VAL A 1104 -37.36 -7.53 -25.09
C VAL A 1104 -38.50 -7.81 -26.06
N LEU A 1105 -38.18 -8.24 -27.28
CA LEU A 1105 -39.19 -8.58 -28.28
C LEU A 1105 -39.77 -9.97 -28.02
N ASP A 1106 -41.06 -10.13 -28.33
CA ASP A 1106 -41.70 -11.43 -28.32
C ASP A 1106 -41.08 -12.35 -29.37
N ASN A 1107 -40.68 -13.55 -28.95
CA ASN A 1107 -40.15 -14.59 -29.82
C ASN A 1107 -41.16 -15.74 -30.05
N LYS A 1108 -42.30 -15.72 -29.35
CA LYS A 1108 -43.34 -16.77 -29.29
C LYS A 1108 -42.90 -18.16 -28.80
N GLN A 1109 -41.65 -18.36 -28.39
CA GLN A 1109 -41.18 -19.63 -27.81
C GLN A 1109 -41.31 -19.63 -26.29
N TYR A 1110 -41.35 -18.45 -25.67
CA TYR A 1110 -41.57 -18.29 -24.24
C TYR A 1110 -42.50 -17.09 -23.99
N SER A 1111 -43.31 -17.16 -22.94
CA SER A 1111 -44.33 -16.16 -22.67
C SER A 1111 -43.72 -14.87 -22.13
N LEU A 1112 -44.00 -13.74 -22.81
CA LEU A 1112 -43.63 -12.41 -22.30
C LEU A 1112 -44.28 -12.13 -20.94
N LYS A 1113 -45.49 -12.66 -20.69
CA LYS A 1113 -46.21 -12.50 -19.41
C LYS A 1113 -45.49 -13.22 -18.28
N VAL A 1114 -45.03 -14.46 -18.52
CA VAL A 1114 -44.21 -15.19 -17.54
C VAL A 1114 -42.92 -14.44 -17.25
N LEU A 1115 -42.22 -13.94 -18.29
CA LEU A 1115 -41.01 -13.13 -18.08
C LEU A 1115 -41.30 -11.84 -17.29
N CYS A 1116 -42.42 -11.17 -17.58
CA CYS A 1116 -42.87 -9.98 -16.86
C CYS A 1116 -43.10 -10.26 -15.37
N ALA A 1117 -43.75 -11.38 -15.04
CA ALA A 1117 -43.96 -11.81 -13.65
C ALA A 1117 -42.64 -12.07 -12.93
N ILE A 1118 -41.73 -12.84 -13.56
CA ILE A 1118 -40.43 -13.16 -12.98
C ILE A 1118 -39.63 -11.89 -12.72
N LEU A 1119 -39.49 -10.99 -13.70
CA LEU A 1119 -38.66 -9.79 -13.54
C LEU A 1119 -39.22 -8.79 -12.53
N ASN A 1120 -40.53 -8.76 -12.31
CA ASN A 1120 -41.13 -7.93 -11.28
C ASN A 1120 -41.07 -8.55 -9.87
N SER A 1121 -40.57 -9.78 -9.69
CA SER A 1121 -40.54 -10.47 -8.39
C SER A 1121 -39.45 -9.96 -7.43
N SER A 1122 -39.63 -10.26 -6.14
CA SER A 1122 -38.62 -10.11 -5.09
C SER A 1122 -37.39 -10.97 -5.38
N LEU A 1123 -37.55 -12.16 -5.97
CA LEU A 1123 -36.46 -13.03 -6.40
C LEU A 1123 -35.56 -12.34 -7.44
N ALA A 1124 -36.15 -11.76 -8.49
CA ALA A 1124 -35.38 -11.08 -9.53
C ALA A 1124 -34.65 -9.85 -8.98
N THR A 1125 -35.31 -9.12 -8.08
CA THR A 1125 -34.71 -7.97 -7.38
C THR A 1125 -33.54 -8.41 -6.50
N PHE A 1126 -33.74 -9.42 -5.65
CA PHE A 1126 -32.69 -10.02 -4.82
C PHE A 1126 -31.49 -10.48 -5.63
N TYR A 1127 -31.73 -11.19 -6.73
CA TYR A 1127 -30.69 -11.66 -7.63
C TYR A 1127 -29.92 -10.48 -8.23
N HIS A 1128 -30.62 -9.47 -8.76
CA HIS A 1128 -29.99 -8.29 -9.34
C HIS A 1128 -29.05 -7.57 -8.36
N PHE A 1129 -29.50 -7.31 -7.12
CA PHE A 1129 -28.71 -6.62 -6.10
C PHE A 1129 -27.56 -7.44 -5.51
N ASN A 1130 -27.61 -8.77 -5.63
CA ASN A 1130 -26.57 -9.68 -5.14
C ASN A 1130 -25.75 -10.35 -6.26
N HIS A 1131 -25.96 -9.94 -7.51
CA HIS A 1131 -25.22 -10.45 -8.66
C HIS A 1131 -24.61 -9.31 -9.50
N SER A 1132 -25.37 -8.24 -9.83
CA SER A 1132 -24.93 -7.21 -10.80
C SER A 1132 -23.93 -6.20 -10.22
N PRO A 1133 -22.85 -5.85 -10.94
CA PRO A 1133 -21.92 -4.77 -10.58
C PRO A 1133 -22.54 -3.38 -10.42
N LYS A 1134 -23.62 -3.09 -11.16
CA LYS A 1134 -24.26 -1.77 -11.21
C LYS A 1134 -25.47 -1.64 -10.30
N ALA A 1135 -25.94 -2.74 -9.73
CA ALA A 1135 -26.98 -2.73 -8.72
C ALA A 1135 -26.51 -2.12 -7.39
N THR A 1136 -25.21 -2.21 -7.07
CA THR A 1136 -24.66 -1.75 -5.80
C THR A 1136 -23.82 -0.47 -5.89
N LYS A 1137 -23.70 0.14 -7.09
CA LYS A 1137 -22.76 1.23 -7.36
C LYS A 1137 -23.45 2.55 -7.70
N GLY A 1138 -23.34 3.53 -6.79
CA GLY A 1138 -23.81 4.92 -6.97
C GLY A 1138 -25.21 5.16 -6.40
N ALA A 1139 -25.68 6.41 -6.44
CA ALA A 1139 -26.98 6.82 -5.87
C ALA A 1139 -28.21 6.26 -6.61
N PHE A 1140 -28.01 5.65 -7.80
CA PHE A 1140 -29.08 5.11 -8.64
C PHE A 1140 -28.65 3.73 -9.18
N PRO A 1141 -29.06 2.63 -8.53
CA PRO A 1141 -28.89 1.27 -9.03
C PRO A 1141 -29.43 1.10 -10.45
N LYS A 1142 -28.72 0.31 -11.27
CA LYS A 1142 -29.12 0.06 -12.67
C LYS A 1142 -29.03 -1.41 -13.07
N ILE A 1143 -30.00 -1.86 -13.86
CA ILE A 1143 -29.94 -3.11 -14.65
C ILE A 1143 -29.40 -2.84 -16.05
N LEU A 1144 -28.29 -3.48 -16.39
CA LEU A 1144 -27.69 -3.37 -17.73
C LEU A 1144 -28.31 -4.36 -18.70
N ILE A 1145 -28.16 -4.10 -20.00
CA ILE A 1145 -28.59 -5.04 -21.05
C ILE A 1145 -27.93 -6.42 -20.91
N ALA A 1146 -26.69 -6.47 -20.43
CA ALA A 1146 -25.99 -7.73 -20.18
C ALA A 1146 -26.58 -8.48 -18.97
N ASP A 1147 -26.96 -7.77 -17.90
CA ASP A 1147 -27.63 -8.37 -16.74
C ASP A 1147 -28.97 -8.99 -17.17
N LEU A 1148 -29.74 -8.25 -17.97
CA LEU A 1148 -31.04 -8.74 -18.48
C LEU A 1148 -30.87 -9.95 -19.38
N LYS A 1149 -29.91 -9.93 -20.33
CA LYS A 1149 -29.62 -11.06 -21.23
C LYS A 1149 -29.20 -12.31 -20.47
N GLY A 1150 -28.41 -12.14 -19.41
CA GLY A 1150 -27.88 -13.22 -18.58
C GLY A 1150 -28.81 -13.70 -17.48
N PHE A 1151 -29.97 -13.07 -17.28
CA PHE A 1151 -30.86 -13.42 -16.17
C PHE A 1151 -31.36 -14.88 -16.31
N PRO A 1152 -31.27 -15.71 -15.25
CA PRO A 1152 -31.63 -17.12 -15.29
C PRO A 1152 -33.15 -17.32 -15.21
N LEU A 1153 -33.69 -18.21 -16.05
CA LEU A 1153 -35.11 -18.55 -16.12
C LEU A 1153 -35.34 -20.03 -15.77
N PRO A 1154 -36.43 -20.34 -15.03
CA PRO A 1154 -36.73 -21.70 -14.63
C PRO A 1154 -37.38 -22.46 -15.78
N GLN A 1155 -37.37 -23.80 -15.70
CA GLN A 1155 -38.25 -24.61 -16.53
C GLN A 1155 -39.66 -24.56 -15.93
N ILE A 1156 -40.66 -24.22 -16.74
CA ILE A 1156 -42.05 -24.09 -16.31
C ILE A 1156 -42.93 -25.13 -17.01
N SER A 1157 -43.85 -25.74 -16.28
CA SER A 1157 -44.88 -26.61 -16.87
C SER A 1157 -45.90 -25.76 -17.63
N GLU A 1158 -46.56 -26.31 -18.65
CA GLU A 1158 -47.60 -25.56 -19.37
C GLU A 1158 -48.76 -25.14 -18.43
N GLN A 1159 -49.08 -25.96 -17.43
CA GLN A 1159 -50.10 -25.61 -16.43
C GLN A 1159 -49.69 -24.42 -15.56
N ASP A 1160 -48.45 -24.40 -15.07
CA ASP A 1160 -47.95 -23.29 -14.26
C ASP A 1160 -47.80 -22.00 -15.08
N LYS A 1161 -47.44 -22.14 -16.37
CA LYS A 1161 -47.39 -21.04 -17.32
C LYS A 1161 -48.76 -20.42 -17.56
N GLU A 1162 -49.78 -21.21 -17.88
CA GLU A 1162 -51.17 -20.73 -18.05
C GLU A 1162 -51.67 -20.04 -16.77
N THR A 1163 -51.33 -20.60 -15.61
CA THR A 1163 -51.69 -20.04 -14.30
C THR A 1163 -51.06 -18.66 -14.08
N LEU A 1164 -49.77 -18.52 -14.36
CA LEU A 1164 -49.05 -17.26 -14.18
C LEU A 1164 -49.48 -16.21 -15.21
N GLU A 1165 -49.74 -16.62 -16.45
CA GLU A 1165 -50.28 -15.75 -17.50
C GLU A 1165 -51.62 -15.14 -17.09
N ALA A 1166 -52.54 -15.95 -16.55
CA ALA A 1166 -53.83 -15.48 -16.07
C ALA A 1166 -53.69 -14.46 -14.92
N MET A 1167 -52.77 -14.70 -13.97
CA MET A 1167 -52.50 -13.75 -12.88
C MET A 1167 -51.90 -12.44 -13.39
N VAL A 1168 -51.04 -12.48 -14.42
CA VAL A 1168 -50.46 -11.28 -15.05
C VAL A 1168 -51.52 -10.47 -15.78
N ASP A 1169 -52.44 -11.13 -16.48
CA ASP A 1169 -53.57 -10.42 -17.11
C ASP A 1169 -54.45 -9.74 -16.06
N GLU A 1170 -54.78 -10.47 -14.99
CA GLU A 1170 -55.60 -9.94 -13.89
C GLU A 1170 -54.93 -8.73 -13.21
N ILE A 1171 -53.65 -8.82 -12.85
CA ILE A 1171 -52.96 -7.71 -12.17
C ILE A 1171 -52.82 -6.48 -13.09
N MET A 1172 -52.58 -6.67 -14.39
CA MET A 1172 -52.52 -5.57 -15.36
C MET A 1172 -53.89 -4.89 -15.53
N ASP A 1173 -54.98 -5.66 -15.56
CA ASP A 1173 -56.34 -5.12 -15.63
C ASP A 1173 -56.74 -4.38 -14.35
N GLU A 1174 -56.45 -4.94 -13.18
CA GLU A 1174 -56.75 -4.32 -11.90
C GLU A 1174 -55.91 -3.06 -11.66
N LYS A 1175 -54.66 -3.02 -12.16
CA LYS A 1175 -53.86 -1.79 -12.18
C LYS A 1175 -54.46 -0.70 -13.06
N ARG A 1176 -55.00 -1.06 -14.23
CA ARG A 1176 -55.71 -0.11 -15.12
C ARG A 1176 -56.99 0.43 -14.47
N LYS A 1177 -57.69 -0.39 -13.69
CA LYS A 1177 -58.89 0.00 -12.91
C LYS A 1177 -58.57 0.80 -11.64
N GLY A 1178 -57.31 0.79 -11.17
CA GLY A 1178 -56.90 1.49 -9.96
C GLY A 1178 -57.16 0.75 -8.64
N ASN A 1179 -57.38 -0.57 -8.69
CA ASN A 1179 -57.76 -1.39 -7.53
C ASN A 1179 -56.54 -1.83 -6.69
N GLN A 1180 -55.95 -0.90 -5.94
CA GLN A 1180 -54.66 -1.10 -5.24
C GLN A 1180 -54.61 -2.32 -4.29
N ASN A 1181 -55.70 -2.62 -3.56
CA ASN A 1181 -55.71 -3.76 -2.63
C ASN A 1181 -55.63 -5.12 -3.35
N ILE A 1182 -56.37 -5.27 -4.46
CA ILE A 1182 -56.36 -6.51 -5.26
C ILE A 1182 -55.00 -6.66 -5.95
N VAL A 1183 -54.46 -5.55 -6.46
CA VAL A 1183 -53.12 -5.52 -7.04
C VAL A 1183 -52.06 -5.98 -6.04
N ALA A 1184 -52.10 -5.53 -4.78
CA ALA A 1184 -51.14 -5.96 -3.77
C ALA A 1184 -51.26 -7.46 -3.45
N GLN A 1185 -52.49 -7.99 -3.34
CA GLN A 1185 -52.72 -9.43 -3.11
C GLN A 1185 -52.27 -10.30 -4.28
N LEU A 1186 -52.55 -9.88 -5.52
CA LEU A 1186 -52.10 -10.57 -6.72
C LEU A 1186 -50.58 -10.51 -6.86
N ASP A 1187 -49.97 -9.37 -6.55
CA ASP A 1187 -48.52 -9.21 -6.59
C ASP A 1187 -47.81 -10.16 -5.62
N GLU A 1188 -48.29 -10.25 -4.37
CA GLU A 1188 -47.77 -11.19 -3.38
C GLU A 1188 -47.98 -12.65 -3.80
N LYS A 1189 -49.15 -12.96 -4.39
CA LYS A 1189 -49.45 -14.30 -4.90
C LYS A 1189 -48.52 -14.69 -6.06
N ILE A 1190 -48.30 -13.79 -7.00
CA ILE A 1190 -47.35 -13.96 -8.11
C ILE A 1190 -45.94 -14.14 -7.55
N ASP A 1191 -45.53 -13.32 -6.59
CA ASP A 1191 -44.19 -13.38 -5.98
C ASP A 1191 -43.91 -14.73 -5.31
N ASN A 1192 -44.83 -15.21 -4.49
CA ASN A 1192 -44.76 -16.53 -3.86
C ASN A 1192 -44.75 -17.67 -4.91
N PHE A 1193 -45.50 -17.50 -5.99
CA PHE A 1193 -45.52 -18.47 -7.09
C PHE A 1193 -44.16 -18.51 -7.80
N VAL A 1194 -43.56 -17.36 -8.08
CA VAL A 1194 -42.22 -17.27 -8.69
C VAL A 1194 -41.16 -17.88 -7.79
N LEU A 1195 -41.16 -17.64 -6.48
CA LEU A 1195 -40.22 -18.27 -5.53
C LEU A 1195 -40.28 -19.80 -5.61
N LYS A 1196 -41.49 -20.36 -5.69
CA LYS A 1196 -41.70 -21.80 -5.83
C LYS A 1196 -41.15 -22.36 -7.15
N LEU A 1197 -41.20 -21.61 -8.25
CA LEU A 1197 -40.64 -22.04 -9.54
C LEU A 1197 -39.11 -22.22 -9.51
N TYR A 1198 -38.43 -21.59 -8.56
CA TYR A 1198 -36.97 -21.73 -8.34
C TYR A 1198 -36.65 -22.63 -7.14
N ASP A 1199 -37.60 -23.48 -6.71
CA ASP A 1199 -37.47 -24.39 -5.57
C ASP A 1199 -37.13 -23.68 -4.24
N ILE A 1200 -37.53 -22.42 -4.07
CA ILE A 1200 -37.31 -21.66 -2.84
C ILE A 1200 -38.53 -21.81 -1.94
N THR A 1201 -38.48 -22.80 -1.05
CA THR A 1201 -39.60 -23.16 -0.16
C THR A 1201 -39.28 -22.98 1.33
N ASP A 1202 -38.02 -22.71 1.68
CA ASP A 1202 -37.61 -22.48 3.07
C ASP A 1202 -38.04 -21.08 3.54
N GLU A 1203 -38.62 -20.98 4.74
CA GLU A 1203 -39.13 -19.70 5.25
C GLU A 1203 -38.03 -18.66 5.49
N ALA A 1204 -36.83 -19.08 5.91
CA ALA A 1204 -35.72 -18.17 6.13
C ALA A 1204 -35.17 -17.63 4.81
N ASP A 1205 -35.05 -18.48 3.78
CA ASP A 1205 -34.67 -18.07 2.42
C ASP A 1205 -35.67 -17.08 1.82
N MET A 1206 -36.96 -17.38 1.94
CA MET A 1206 -38.04 -16.49 1.46
C MET A 1206 -38.01 -15.14 2.18
N ALA A 1207 -37.86 -15.13 3.51
CA ALA A 1207 -37.74 -13.91 4.30
C ALA A 1207 -36.50 -13.10 3.90
N MET A 1208 -35.37 -13.76 3.65
CA MET A 1208 -34.14 -13.11 3.20
C MET A 1208 -34.31 -12.43 1.85
N ILE A 1209 -34.92 -13.12 0.88
CA ILE A 1209 -35.19 -12.56 -0.45
C ILE A 1209 -36.13 -11.36 -0.37
N LYS A 1210 -37.25 -11.50 0.36
CA LYS A 1210 -38.24 -10.43 0.52
C LYS A 1210 -37.73 -9.22 1.29
N SER A 1211 -36.82 -9.42 2.26
CA SER A 1211 -36.21 -8.29 2.99
C SER A 1211 -35.43 -7.34 2.07
N THR A 1212 -34.93 -7.82 0.92
CA THR A 1212 -34.20 -6.97 -0.04
C THR A 1212 -35.10 -5.93 -0.71
N THR A 1213 -36.41 -6.20 -0.78
CA THR A 1213 -37.41 -5.24 -1.27
C THR A 1213 -37.91 -4.26 -0.20
N GLU A 1214 -37.56 -4.47 1.08
CA GLU A 1214 -37.99 -3.64 2.23
C GLU A 1214 -36.92 -2.63 2.70
N ILE A 1215 -35.66 -2.78 2.27
CA ILE A 1215 -34.51 -1.97 2.73
C ILE A 1215 -34.28 -0.71 1.84
N SER A 1216 -35.34 -0.07 1.36
CA SER A 1216 -35.24 1.19 0.59
C SER A 1216 -36.02 2.33 1.21
#